data_AF-A0A0W0WNX4-F1
#
_entry.id   AF-A0A0W0WNX4-F1
#
_cell.length_a   1.000
_cell.length_b   1.000
_cell.length_c   1.000
_cell.angle_alpha   90.00
_cell.angle_beta   90.00
_cell.angle_gamma   90.00
#
_symmetry.space_group_name_H-M   'P 1'
#
loop_
_entity.id
_entity.type
_entity.pdbx_description
1 polymer ?
#
loop_
_entity_poly.entity_id
_entity_poly.type
_entity_poly.pdbx_seq_one_letter_code
_entity_poly.pdbx_strand_id
1 'polypeptide(L)'
;MPRHIKQYQINSICSALLFFKIRTTQDLVKNFYPLLDHINKNPDIFKSKYSTYQCYEMLKEAVKAFNEVYAYSINCPEIFIYALREARRQRHEDKSIPVEERDDLYRVTRSYDRVSRVSEKKKAIHEDILDILDRSDFSICPEIIIGEGDTGTNLWLEKFTSEHKKSKEKLSKGKLPSVLMISDGTGSWKHNYTLAQPQNLLERTTSKANPSDYMTRDYYGKNPYANGSHIYQANQVSLAKTQAPVLQATVQKIEKKSNHLKDWQVEDCDYRLVVKTSLGTKIIYTHAVNICTGLGPARNTLGSIISKEDLRTLSQYDMEKKYTPVVDGNQFILTDSEEERQQKTMVIYGGGGTAAAVYRKGFYGDDIKRDFLEFEEKDKKNKVLWFAKQFNKAGTGKLATSALYHARMRNELFQGELIKIEPQTNGKLLLTFMLMGKNEVKVECDQLVYAIGQDDKGMRAVCEEIDSDLDLQFDPHGMILNVSSQDKKIVFFGAAAMAVREKEYMEETWRWLKEQNIGGDVGPGSMPPSRAQIKCYLALQGILPKSINVNMDSHHLVIEYLLYYGAKETAIKGFVTDLLAAREQSTSGASYSMLLKLLEKYGLNELFKTHGHGFLVAKEIKLELLDPLEELPRFSLFSRQKHTPDSSIFLSSVEKENNETLASNDKNLLYKKSVKSLV
;
A
#
# COMPACT_ATOMS: atom_id res chain seq x y z
N MET A 1 -17.64 23.18 -18.00
CA MET A 1 -17.25 21.75 -18.05
C MET A 1 -17.83 20.99 -16.86
N PRO A 2 -18.21 19.70 -16.98
CA PRO A 2 -18.47 18.88 -15.81
C PRO A 2 -17.20 18.82 -14.95
N ARG A 3 -17.29 19.16 -13.65
CA ARG A 3 -16.12 19.31 -12.76
C ARG A 3 -15.25 18.04 -12.61
N HIS A 4 -15.74 16.86 -13.01
CA HIS A 4 -14.96 15.62 -13.08
C HIS A 4 -15.57 14.62 -14.08
N ILE A 5 -14.93 14.44 -15.24
CA ILE A 5 -15.12 13.27 -16.12
C ILE A 5 -14.24 12.15 -15.58
N LYS A 6 -14.79 10.93 -15.47
CA LYS A 6 -14.08 9.79 -14.88
C LYS A 6 -13.30 9.03 -15.96
N GLN A 7 -12.14 8.48 -15.60
CA GLN A 7 -11.28 7.76 -16.55
C GLN A 7 -11.98 6.53 -17.14
N TYR A 8 -12.81 5.81 -16.36
CA TYR A 8 -13.59 4.69 -16.92
C TYR A 8 -14.54 5.15 -18.02
N GLN A 9 -15.10 6.37 -17.91
CA GLN A 9 -16.05 6.88 -18.90
C GLN A 9 -15.32 7.18 -20.20
N ILE A 10 -14.13 7.78 -20.11
CA ILE A 10 -13.24 8.05 -21.24
C ILE A 10 -12.83 6.73 -21.90
N ASN A 11 -12.31 5.78 -21.13
CA ASN A 11 -11.78 4.53 -21.66
C ASN A 11 -12.87 3.65 -22.27
N SER A 12 -14.08 3.61 -21.70
CA SER A 12 -15.20 2.89 -22.32
C SER A 12 -15.61 3.51 -23.65
N ILE A 13 -15.56 4.84 -23.80
CA ILE A 13 -15.78 5.51 -25.09
C ILE A 13 -14.64 5.17 -26.06
N CYS A 14 -13.38 5.21 -25.63
CA CYS A 14 -12.23 4.81 -26.44
C CYS A 14 -12.31 3.35 -26.92
N SER A 15 -12.77 2.42 -26.09
CA SER A 15 -13.03 1.03 -26.49
C SER A 15 -14.11 0.92 -27.55
N ALA A 16 -15.17 1.73 -27.44
CA ALA A 16 -16.20 1.78 -28.46
C ALA A 16 -15.63 2.35 -29.77
N LEU A 17 -14.82 3.41 -29.72
CA LEU A 17 -14.10 3.95 -30.88
C LEU A 17 -13.22 2.88 -31.54
N LEU A 18 -12.49 2.10 -30.75
CA LEU A 18 -11.67 0.99 -31.24
C LEU A 18 -12.51 -0.14 -31.86
N PHE A 19 -13.60 -0.53 -31.20
CA PHE A 19 -14.53 -1.57 -31.67
C PHE A 19 -15.12 -1.23 -33.04
N PHE A 20 -15.54 0.03 -33.22
CA PHE A 20 -16.02 0.54 -34.51
C PHE A 20 -14.90 0.92 -35.49
N LYS A 21 -13.64 0.65 -35.15
CA LYS A 21 -12.45 0.90 -35.99
C LYS A 21 -12.35 2.34 -36.47
N ILE A 22 -12.68 3.30 -35.61
CA ILE A 22 -12.61 4.72 -35.93
C ILE A 22 -11.13 5.12 -36.06
N ARG A 23 -10.70 5.58 -37.23
CA ARG A 23 -9.32 6.05 -37.47
C ARG A 23 -9.26 7.49 -38.01
N THR A 24 -10.35 7.95 -38.61
CA THR A 24 -10.49 9.28 -39.19
C THR A 24 -11.77 9.97 -38.71
N THR A 25 -11.84 11.29 -38.92
CA THR A 25 -13.06 12.06 -38.69
C THR A 25 -14.25 11.53 -39.50
N GLN A 26 -14.02 11.06 -40.73
CA GLN A 26 -15.07 10.48 -41.56
C GLN A 26 -15.60 9.15 -41.00
N ASP A 27 -14.74 8.31 -40.44
CA ASP A 27 -15.16 7.07 -39.78
C ASP A 27 -16.07 7.40 -38.59
N LEU A 28 -15.70 8.41 -37.79
CA LEU A 28 -16.47 8.83 -36.63
C LEU A 28 -17.85 9.35 -37.05
N VAL A 29 -17.92 10.18 -38.09
CA VAL A 29 -19.20 10.68 -38.63
C VAL A 29 -20.06 9.55 -39.16
N LYS A 30 -19.49 8.63 -39.95
CA LYS A 30 -20.22 7.52 -40.56
C LYS A 30 -20.79 6.54 -39.52
N ASN A 31 -20.06 6.30 -38.44
CA ASN A 31 -20.42 5.34 -37.40
C ASN A 31 -21.01 6.00 -36.15
N PHE A 32 -21.35 7.30 -36.19
CA PHE A 32 -21.69 8.04 -34.98
C PHE A 32 -22.92 7.48 -34.23
N TYR A 33 -24.00 7.16 -34.94
CA TYR A 33 -25.21 6.59 -34.32
C TYR A 33 -24.97 5.17 -33.77
N PRO A 34 -24.37 4.22 -34.52
CA PRO A 34 -23.98 2.92 -33.98
C PRO A 34 -23.07 3.01 -32.75
N LEU A 35 -22.10 3.93 -32.78
CA LEU A 35 -21.20 4.22 -31.66
C LEU A 35 -21.99 4.73 -30.45
N LEU A 36 -22.89 5.70 -30.66
CA LEU A 36 -23.71 6.29 -29.61
C LEU A 36 -24.64 5.28 -28.96
N ASP A 37 -25.28 4.41 -29.74
CA ASP A 37 -26.11 3.32 -29.24
C ASP A 37 -25.28 2.34 -28.40
N HIS A 38 -24.09 1.99 -28.86
CA HIS A 38 -23.18 1.14 -28.10
C HIS A 38 -22.75 1.79 -26.77
N ILE A 39 -22.44 3.09 -26.77
CA ILE A 39 -22.10 3.82 -25.54
C ILE A 39 -23.31 3.86 -24.59
N ASN A 40 -24.52 4.07 -25.11
CA ASN A 40 -25.75 4.15 -24.30
C ASN A 40 -26.15 2.81 -23.67
N LYS A 41 -25.74 1.67 -24.24
CA LYS A 41 -25.92 0.34 -23.60
C LYS A 41 -25.22 0.25 -22.24
N ASN A 42 -24.20 1.07 -21.99
CA ASN A 42 -23.56 1.18 -20.69
C ASN A 42 -24.17 2.34 -19.88
N PRO A 43 -25.05 2.07 -18.89
CA PRO A 43 -25.75 3.12 -18.15
C PRO A 43 -24.81 3.98 -17.29
N ASP A 44 -23.55 3.56 -17.11
CA ASP A 44 -22.56 4.26 -16.32
C ASP A 44 -21.78 5.34 -17.08
N ILE A 45 -21.87 5.41 -18.41
CA ILE A 45 -21.15 6.42 -19.21
C ILE A 45 -21.98 7.71 -19.27
N PHE A 46 -23.04 7.75 -20.08
CA PHE A 46 -23.97 8.89 -20.17
C PHE A 46 -25.10 8.79 -19.15
N LYS A 47 -24.73 8.90 -17.86
CA LYS A 47 -25.67 8.91 -16.73
C LYS A 47 -26.80 9.92 -16.97
N SER A 48 -28.00 9.58 -16.50
CA SER A 48 -29.19 10.44 -16.60
C SER A 48 -28.95 11.88 -16.13
N LYS A 49 -28.10 12.05 -15.11
CA LYS A 49 -27.75 13.35 -14.52
C LYS A 49 -26.87 14.29 -15.38
N TYR A 50 -26.23 13.82 -16.45
CA TYR A 50 -25.40 14.69 -17.28
C TYR A 50 -26.26 15.46 -18.29
N SER A 51 -25.94 16.70 -18.64
CA SER A 51 -26.60 17.41 -19.75
C SER A 51 -26.08 16.92 -21.11
N THR A 52 -26.82 17.18 -22.20
CA THR A 52 -26.37 16.80 -23.55
C THR A 52 -25.02 17.41 -23.90
N TYR A 53 -24.81 18.66 -23.48
CA TYR A 53 -23.52 19.34 -23.62
C TYR A 53 -22.42 18.64 -22.81
N GLN A 54 -22.70 18.21 -21.57
CA GLN A 54 -21.73 17.44 -20.78
C GLN A 54 -21.39 16.09 -21.42
N CYS A 55 -22.36 15.39 -22.03
CA CYS A 55 -22.09 14.15 -22.79
C CYS A 55 -21.21 14.42 -24.03
N TYR A 56 -21.43 15.53 -24.73
CA TYR A 56 -20.59 15.94 -25.86
C TYR A 56 -19.16 16.25 -25.42
N GLU A 57 -18.98 17.03 -24.34
CA GLU A 57 -17.66 17.31 -23.78
C GLU A 57 -16.94 16.01 -23.36
N MET A 58 -17.67 15.05 -22.77
CA MET A 58 -17.11 13.72 -22.46
C MET A 58 -16.62 12.96 -23.70
N LEU A 59 -17.41 12.97 -24.78
CA LEU A 59 -17.02 12.35 -26.05
C LEU A 59 -15.79 13.04 -26.65
N LYS A 60 -15.75 14.38 -26.61
CA LYS A 60 -14.64 15.18 -27.13
C LYS A 60 -13.34 14.89 -26.39
N GLU A 61 -13.37 14.83 -25.06
CA GLU A 61 -12.21 14.44 -24.25
C GLU A 61 -11.78 12.99 -24.55
N ALA A 62 -12.72 12.07 -24.76
CA ALA A 62 -12.37 10.70 -25.12
C ALA A 62 -11.73 10.59 -26.52
N VAL A 63 -12.23 11.32 -27.52
CA VAL A 63 -11.62 11.38 -28.86
C VAL A 63 -10.22 11.99 -28.78
N LYS A 64 -10.01 13.01 -27.95
CA LYS A 64 -8.69 13.59 -27.71
C LYS A 64 -7.71 12.56 -27.14
N ALA A 65 -8.10 11.87 -26.07
CA ALA A 65 -7.28 10.81 -25.48
C ALA A 65 -7.00 9.67 -26.49
N PHE A 66 -7.98 9.30 -27.30
CA PHE A 66 -7.83 8.28 -28.33
C PHE A 66 -6.85 8.71 -29.43
N ASN A 67 -6.90 9.98 -29.85
CA ASN A 67 -5.91 10.55 -30.79
C ASN A 67 -4.49 10.53 -30.22
N GLU A 68 -4.33 10.88 -28.94
CA GLU A 68 -3.02 10.88 -28.26
C GLU A 68 -2.41 9.46 -28.23
N VAL A 69 -3.21 8.44 -27.89
CA VAL A 69 -2.72 7.05 -27.79
C VAL A 69 -2.38 6.44 -29.16
N TYR A 70 -3.18 6.71 -30.19
CA TYR A 70 -3.00 6.07 -31.50
C TYR A 70 -2.38 7.00 -32.56
N ALA A 71 -1.94 8.19 -32.16
CA ALA A 71 -1.44 9.24 -33.04
C ALA A 71 -2.39 9.59 -34.21
N TYR A 72 -3.70 9.61 -33.94
CA TYR A 72 -4.72 10.00 -34.91
C TYR A 72 -5.03 11.50 -34.89
N SER A 73 -5.76 11.98 -35.90
CA SER A 73 -6.22 13.37 -36.00
C SER A 73 -7.73 13.43 -36.22
N ILE A 74 -8.47 12.71 -35.39
CA ILE A 74 -9.94 12.66 -35.43
C ILE A 74 -10.49 13.92 -34.77
N ASN A 75 -11.30 14.68 -35.51
CA ASN A 75 -12.06 15.79 -34.95
C ASN A 75 -13.41 15.29 -34.44
N CYS A 76 -13.96 15.93 -33.40
CA CYS A 76 -15.30 15.66 -32.86
C CYS A 76 -16.25 16.81 -33.24
N PRO A 77 -16.97 16.74 -34.38
CA PRO A 77 -17.81 17.83 -34.87
C PRO A 77 -18.92 18.23 -33.89
N GLU A 78 -19.20 19.54 -33.79
CA GLU A 78 -20.27 20.07 -32.93
C GLU A 78 -21.67 19.59 -33.33
N ILE A 79 -21.86 19.18 -34.58
CA ILE A 79 -23.14 18.62 -35.07
C ILE A 79 -23.59 17.39 -34.26
N PHE A 80 -22.67 16.69 -33.60
CA PHE A 80 -22.98 15.57 -32.71
C PHE A 80 -23.77 15.97 -31.45
N ILE A 81 -23.78 17.24 -31.06
CA ILE A 81 -24.63 17.75 -29.97
C ILE A 81 -26.11 17.52 -30.29
N TYR A 82 -26.51 17.68 -31.55
CA TYR A 82 -27.89 17.47 -32.01
C TYR A 82 -28.27 16.00 -31.98
N ALA A 83 -27.40 15.13 -32.52
CA ALA A 83 -27.60 13.68 -32.49
C ALA A 83 -27.66 13.12 -31.04
N LEU A 84 -26.83 13.64 -30.12
CA LEU A 84 -26.92 13.34 -28.69
C LEU A 84 -28.23 13.82 -28.05
N ARG A 85 -28.79 14.95 -28.51
CA ARG A 85 -30.08 15.47 -28.05
C ARG A 85 -31.23 14.58 -28.52
N GLU A 86 -31.20 14.14 -29.78
CA GLU A 86 -32.21 13.27 -30.37
C GLU A 86 -32.22 11.88 -29.73
N ALA A 87 -31.05 11.24 -29.58
CA ALA A 87 -30.92 9.93 -28.93
C ALA A 87 -31.45 9.93 -27.48
N ARG A 88 -31.41 11.07 -26.77
CA ARG A 88 -31.97 11.19 -25.42
C ARG A 88 -33.49 11.31 -25.41
N ARG A 89 -34.09 11.90 -26.45
CA ARG A 89 -35.54 11.98 -26.62
C ARG A 89 -36.13 10.61 -26.97
N GLN A 90 -35.34 9.74 -27.61
CA GLN A 90 -35.72 8.41 -28.06
C GLN A 90 -35.35 7.28 -27.07
N ARG A 91 -34.95 7.60 -25.82
CA ARG A 91 -34.65 6.55 -24.82
C ARG A 91 -35.92 5.78 -24.47
N HIS A 92 -36.14 4.67 -25.18
CA HIS A 92 -36.96 3.58 -24.69
C HIS A 92 -36.33 3.00 -23.42
N GLU A 93 -37.15 2.49 -22.52
CA GLU A 93 -36.74 1.69 -21.36
C GLU A 93 -36.09 0.37 -21.83
N ASP A 94 -34.96 0.46 -22.54
CA ASP A 94 -34.22 -0.71 -22.93
C ASP A 94 -33.55 -1.31 -21.70
N LYS A 95 -33.79 -2.61 -21.52
CA LYS A 95 -33.20 -3.44 -20.48
C LYS A 95 -31.70 -3.17 -20.45
N SER A 96 -31.24 -2.55 -19.37
CA SER A 96 -29.82 -2.39 -19.08
C SER A 96 -29.17 -3.76 -19.20
N ILE A 97 -28.35 -3.99 -20.22
CA ILE A 97 -27.50 -5.17 -20.25
C ILE A 97 -26.42 -4.86 -19.21
N PRO A 98 -26.32 -5.65 -18.12
CA PRO A 98 -25.20 -5.51 -17.21
C PRO A 98 -23.94 -5.68 -18.06
N VAL A 99 -23.10 -4.64 -18.11
CA VAL A 99 -21.76 -4.78 -18.70
C VAL A 99 -21.13 -5.97 -18.00
N GLU A 100 -20.81 -7.03 -18.74
CA GLU A 100 -20.20 -8.21 -18.15
C GLU A 100 -18.99 -7.74 -17.34
N GLU A 101 -18.95 -8.08 -16.06
CA GLU A 101 -17.81 -7.78 -15.18
C GLU A 101 -16.48 -8.35 -15.73
N ARG A 102 -16.54 -9.14 -16.81
CA ARG A 102 -15.45 -9.77 -17.55
C ARG A 102 -14.56 -8.80 -18.33
N ASP A 103 -14.96 -7.55 -18.57
CA ASP A 103 -14.07 -6.56 -19.21
C ASP A 103 -13.01 -6.03 -18.23
N ASP A 104 -11.76 -6.41 -18.48
CA ASP A 104 -10.60 -6.02 -17.70
C ASP A 104 -10.34 -4.51 -17.71
N LEU A 105 -10.56 -3.85 -18.85
CA LEU A 105 -10.35 -2.41 -18.93
C LEU A 105 -11.36 -1.69 -18.05
N TYR A 106 -12.61 -2.13 -18.05
CA TYR A 106 -13.65 -1.60 -17.18
C TYR A 106 -13.33 -1.80 -15.70
N ARG A 107 -12.87 -2.99 -15.32
CA ARG A 107 -12.47 -3.29 -13.92
C ARG A 107 -11.35 -2.38 -13.47
N VAL A 108 -10.26 -2.32 -14.24
CA VAL A 108 -9.03 -1.60 -13.88
C VAL A 108 -9.28 -0.09 -13.82
N THR A 109 -9.95 0.49 -14.81
CA THR A 109 -10.18 1.94 -14.87
C THR A 109 -11.10 2.44 -13.75
N ARG A 110 -12.11 1.65 -13.37
CA ARG A 110 -12.92 1.94 -12.18
C ARG A 110 -12.10 1.93 -10.90
N SER A 111 -11.09 1.07 -10.80
CA SER A 111 -10.16 1.06 -9.67
C SER A 111 -9.39 2.37 -9.58
N TYR A 112 -8.84 2.87 -10.69
CA TYR A 112 -8.18 4.18 -10.74
C TYR A 112 -9.11 5.35 -10.38
N ASP A 113 -10.36 5.35 -10.87
CA ASP A 113 -11.34 6.38 -10.49
C ASP A 113 -11.71 6.36 -9.00
N ARG A 114 -11.61 5.20 -8.34
CA ARG A 114 -11.81 5.09 -6.89
C ARG A 114 -10.67 5.81 -6.15
N VAL A 115 -9.42 5.69 -6.62
CA VAL A 115 -8.25 6.36 -6.05
C VAL A 115 -8.41 7.89 -6.05
N SER A 116 -8.82 8.46 -7.18
CA SER A 116 -9.01 9.93 -7.29
C SER A 116 -10.06 10.45 -6.29
N ARG A 117 -11.18 9.75 -6.13
CA ARG A 117 -12.23 10.16 -5.17
C ARG A 117 -11.85 10.02 -3.71
N VAL A 118 -11.00 9.04 -3.37
CA VAL A 118 -10.60 8.85 -1.97
C VAL A 118 -9.59 9.90 -1.51
N SER A 119 -8.84 10.49 -2.44
CA SER A 119 -7.90 11.58 -2.15
C SER A 119 -8.62 12.79 -1.50
N GLU A 120 -9.77 13.19 -2.04
CA GLU A 120 -10.59 14.28 -1.47
C GLU A 120 -11.05 13.97 -0.04
N LYS A 121 -11.45 12.72 0.24
CA LYS A 121 -11.91 12.32 1.58
C LYS A 121 -10.77 12.35 2.60
N LYS A 122 -9.57 11.94 2.20
CA LYS A 122 -8.38 12.02 3.05
C LYS A 122 -8.01 13.47 3.33
N LYS A 123 -8.05 14.33 2.31
CA LYS A 123 -7.78 15.76 2.45
C LYS A 123 -8.73 16.41 3.47
N ALA A 124 -10.02 16.13 3.38
CA ALA A 124 -10.99 16.63 4.35
C ALA A 124 -10.70 16.17 5.79
N ILE A 125 -10.41 14.87 5.99
CA ILE A 125 -10.04 14.35 7.32
C ILE A 125 -8.76 15.02 7.84
N HIS A 126 -7.77 15.25 6.97
CA HIS A 126 -6.53 15.92 7.33
C HIS A 126 -6.78 17.37 7.78
N GLU A 127 -7.60 18.13 7.04
CA GLU A 127 -8.00 19.50 7.37
C GLU A 127 -8.74 19.54 8.71
N ASP A 128 -9.72 18.65 8.92
CA ASP A 128 -10.46 18.53 10.19
C ASP A 128 -9.53 18.24 11.39
N ILE A 129 -8.48 17.42 11.20
CA ILE A 129 -7.49 17.15 12.26
C ILE A 129 -6.66 18.40 12.54
N LEU A 130 -6.18 19.11 11.51
CA LEU A 130 -5.41 20.35 11.67
C LEU A 130 -6.21 21.41 12.43
N ASP A 131 -7.49 21.58 12.11
CA ASP A 131 -8.38 22.53 12.78
C ASP A 131 -8.54 22.23 14.28
N ILE A 132 -8.46 20.96 14.69
CA ILE A 132 -8.48 20.57 16.10
C ILE A 132 -7.13 20.84 16.75
N LEU A 133 -6.02 20.48 16.09
CA LEU A 133 -4.67 20.71 16.59
C LEU A 133 -4.35 22.21 16.73
N ASP A 134 -4.99 23.07 15.95
CA ASP A 134 -4.77 24.51 16.01
C ASP A 134 -5.32 25.15 17.30
N ARG A 135 -6.38 24.56 17.88
CA ARG A 135 -7.11 25.11 19.04
C ARG A 135 -6.37 24.99 20.37
N SER A 136 -5.27 24.24 20.41
CA SER A 136 -4.55 23.90 21.63
C SER A 136 -3.04 23.79 21.37
N ASP A 137 -2.25 24.11 22.39
CA ASP A 137 -0.78 23.97 22.33
C ASP A 137 -0.34 22.50 22.28
N PHE A 138 -1.12 21.62 22.90
CA PHE A 138 -0.94 20.18 22.86
C PHE A 138 -2.26 19.45 22.69
N SER A 139 -2.20 18.21 22.23
CA SER A 139 -3.36 17.32 22.16
C SER A 139 -3.03 15.93 22.68
N ILE A 140 -4.07 15.14 22.98
CA ILE A 140 -3.93 13.76 23.45
C ILE A 140 -4.52 12.83 22.41
N CYS A 141 -3.75 11.83 21.99
CA CYS A 141 -4.21 10.73 21.15
C CYS A 141 -3.67 9.42 21.73
N PRO A 142 -4.51 8.49 22.20
CA PRO A 142 -4.07 7.26 22.87
C PRO A 142 -3.07 6.40 22.08
N GLU A 143 -3.29 6.24 20.78
CA GLU A 143 -2.50 5.38 19.91
C GLU A 143 -2.06 6.14 18.66
N ILE A 144 -0.78 6.08 18.33
CA ILE A 144 -0.23 6.69 17.11
C ILE A 144 0.34 5.62 16.20
N ILE A 145 0.08 5.73 14.90
CA ILE A 145 0.78 4.97 13.86
C ILE A 145 1.62 5.96 13.05
N ILE A 146 2.93 5.77 13.02
CA ILE A 146 3.83 6.55 12.16
C ILE A 146 3.99 5.80 10.84
N GLY A 147 3.46 6.38 9.75
CA GLY A 147 3.53 5.83 8.39
C GLY A 147 2.20 5.28 7.87
N GLU A 148 1.82 5.69 6.65
CA GLU A 148 0.63 5.20 5.93
C GLU A 148 0.94 4.18 4.82
N GLY A 149 2.15 3.61 4.84
CA GLY A 149 2.58 2.56 3.91
C GLY A 149 1.86 1.23 4.11
N ASP A 150 2.35 0.15 3.50
CA ASP A 150 1.72 -1.17 3.59
C ASP A 150 1.63 -1.68 5.03
N THR A 151 2.73 -1.63 5.79
CA THR A 151 2.78 -2.05 7.19
C THR A 151 1.78 -1.28 8.06
N GLY A 152 1.77 0.06 8.00
CA GLY A 152 0.87 0.89 8.79
C GLY A 152 -0.61 0.70 8.40
N THR A 153 -0.87 0.52 7.10
CA THR A 153 -2.22 0.20 6.60
C THR A 153 -2.68 -1.16 7.10
N ASN A 154 -1.84 -2.20 7.05
CA ASN A 154 -2.21 -3.52 7.56
C ASN A 154 -2.45 -3.50 9.07
N LEU A 155 -1.62 -2.79 9.84
CA LEU A 155 -1.85 -2.63 11.27
C LEU A 155 -3.19 -1.95 11.56
N TRP A 156 -3.54 -0.88 10.82
CA TRP A 156 -4.86 -0.24 10.90
C TRP A 156 -6.01 -1.20 10.56
N LEU A 157 -5.85 -2.03 9.54
CA LEU A 157 -6.89 -2.95 9.08
C LEU A 157 -7.07 -4.17 10.00
N GLU A 158 -6.03 -4.60 10.71
CA GLU A 158 -6.07 -5.78 11.58
C GLU A 158 -6.30 -5.41 13.06
N LYS A 159 -5.52 -4.48 13.63
CA LYS A 159 -5.60 -4.10 15.06
C LYS A 159 -6.80 -3.21 15.37
N PHE A 160 -7.05 -2.20 14.53
CA PHE A 160 -7.95 -1.09 14.86
C PHE A 160 -9.33 -1.18 14.19
N THR A 161 -9.82 -2.40 13.92
CA THR A 161 -11.11 -2.63 13.25
C THR A 161 -12.31 -2.02 13.96
N SER A 162 -12.27 -1.94 15.29
CA SER A 162 -13.31 -1.30 16.11
C SER A 162 -13.37 0.23 15.91
N GLU A 163 -12.33 0.86 15.37
CA GLU A 163 -12.26 2.31 15.13
C GLU A 163 -12.63 2.72 13.70
N HIS A 164 -12.86 1.75 12.82
CA HIS A 164 -13.22 2.02 11.43
C HIS A 164 -14.54 2.81 11.35
N LYS A 165 -14.55 3.84 10.50
CA LYS A 165 -15.68 4.76 10.26
C LYS A 165 -16.10 5.65 11.44
N LYS A 166 -15.32 5.73 12.51
CA LYS A 166 -15.61 6.61 13.66
C LYS A 166 -14.91 7.97 13.60
N SER A 167 -13.86 8.11 12.80
CA SER A 167 -13.02 9.32 12.79
C SER A 167 -13.81 10.59 12.49
N LYS A 168 -14.65 10.60 11.45
CA LYS A 168 -15.44 11.81 11.10
C LYS A 168 -16.39 12.24 12.21
N GLU A 169 -17.01 11.28 12.88
CA GLU A 169 -17.89 11.57 14.01
C GLU A 169 -17.11 12.23 15.16
N LYS A 170 -15.95 11.68 15.52
CA LYS A 170 -15.08 12.24 16.57
C LYS A 170 -14.59 13.65 16.20
N LEU A 171 -14.14 13.83 14.97
CA LEU A 171 -13.65 15.12 14.46
C LEU A 171 -14.78 16.19 14.44
N SER A 172 -15.99 15.82 14.02
CA SER A 172 -17.15 16.73 14.05
C SER A 172 -17.52 17.20 15.46
N LYS A 173 -17.17 16.41 16.48
CA LYS A 173 -17.33 16.75 17.91
C LYS A 173 -16.14 17.53 18.47
N GLY A 174 -15.21 17.99 17.61
CA GLY A 174 -14.01 18.73 18.00
C GLY A 174 -12.99 17.90 18.79
N LYS A 175 -12.99 16.57 18.65
CA LYS A 175 -12.09 15.67 19.37
C LYS A 175 -11.21 14.89 18.40
N LEU A 176 -9.94 14.70 18.76
CA LEU A 176 -9.08 13.77 18.03
C LEU A 176 -9.62 12.34 18.12
N PRO A 177 -9.47 11.54 17.05
CA PRO A 177 -9.71 10.11 17.09
C PRO A 177 -8.79 9.40 18.10
N SER A 178 -9.17 8.21 18.55
CA SER A 178 -8.38 7.44 19.52
C SER A 178 -7.10 6.83 18.93
N VAL A 179 -7.03 6.79 17.60
CA VAL A 179 -5.86 6.39 16.83
C VAL A 179 -5.55 7.54 15.89
N LEU A 180 -4.30 7.93 15.72
CA LEU A 180 -3.88 8.92 14.73
C LEU A 180 -2.78 8.33 13.84
N MET A 181 -2.95 8.41 12.53
CA MET A 181 -1.90 8.03 11.59
C MET A 181 -1.15 9.30 11.15
N ILE A 182 0.16 9.36 11.35
CA ILE A 182 1.00 10.50 10.97
C ILE A 182 1.91 10.10 9.82
N SER A 183 1.87 10.83 8.71
CA SER A 183 2.77 10.63 7.57
C SER A 183 2.93 11.93 6.79
N ASP A 184 4.13 12.27 6.36
CA ASP A 184 4.40 13.46 5.53
C ASP A 184 4.17 13.20 4.03
N GLY A 185 3.52 12.08 3.68
CA GLY A 185 3.29 11.69 2.30
C GLY A 185 4.55 11.24 1.57
N THR A 186 5.68 11.03 2.27
CA THR A 186 6.90 10.45 1.69
C THR A 186 6.80 8.93 1.70
N GLY A 187 6.45 8.40 0.53
CA GLY A 187 6.55 6.98 0.22
C GLY A 187 6.87 6.89 -1.27
N SER A 188 7.94 6.18 -1.61
CA SER A 188 8.37 5.93 -3.00
C SER A 188 7.30 5.21 -3.85
N TRP A 189 6.23 4.75 -3.22
CA TRP A 189 5.16 3.94 -3.80
C TRP A 189 4.13 4.73 -4.63
N LYS A 190 4.23 6.07 -4.66
CA LYS A 190 3.41 6.92 -5.57
C LYS A 190 3.72 6.66 -7.05
N HIS A 191 4.84 5.98 -7.30
CA HIS A 191 5.44 5.71 -8.60
C HIS A 191 5.40 4.19 -8.88
N ASN A 192 5.59 3.78 -10.15
CA ASN A 192 5.74 2.37 -10.54
C ASN A 192 7.05 1.80 -9.97
N TYR A 193 7.03 1.57 -8.66
CA TYR A 193 8.15 1.07 -7.89
C TYR A 193 8.44 -0.37 -8.30
N THR A 194 9.69 -0.61 -8.66
CA THR A 194 10.14 -1.81 -9.40
C THR A 194 10.20 -3.08 -8.55
N LEU A 195 10.10 -2.99 -7.22
CA LEU A 195 9.99 -4.19 -6.37
C LEU A 195 8.60 -4.79 -6.50
N ALA A 196 8.48 -5.76 -7.40
CA ALA A 196 7.30 -6.55 -7.61
C ALA A 196 7.31 -7.73 -6.61
N GLN A 197 6.20 -8.00 -5.92
CA GLN A 197 6.03 -9.19 -5.09
C GLN A 197 4.82 -9.99 -5.55
N PRO A 198 4.82 -11.33 -5.39
CA PRO A 198 3.68 -12.14 -5.81
C PRO A 198 2.38 -11.63 -5.22
N GLN A 199 1.39 -11.34 -6.07
CA GLN A 199 0.16 -10.67 -5.62
C GLN A 199 -0.58 -11.47 -4.55
N ASN A 200 -0.51 -12.80 -4.59
CA ASN A 200 -1.24 -13.71 -3.70
C ASN A 200 -0.75 -13.64 -2.25
N LEU A 201 0.48 -13.16 -2.03
CA LEU A 201 1.02 -12.85 -0.70
C LEU A 201 0.52 -11.48 -0.21
N LEU A 202 0.06 -10.62 -1.12
CA LEU A 202 -0.31 -9.22 -0.86
C LEU A 202 -1.81 -8.94 -0.89
N GLU A 203 -2.65 -9.92 -1.20
CA GLU A 203 -4.10 -9.77 -1.09
C GLU A 203 -4.55 -9.61 0.37
N ARG A 204 -5.78 -9.16 0.55
CA ARG A 204 -6.45 -8.96 1.83
C ARG A 204 -7.92 -9.37 1.67
N THR A 205 -8.40 -10.22 2.55
CA THR A 205 -9.80 -10.73 2.53
C THR A 205 -10.80 -9.72 3.09
N THR A 206 -10.41 -8.96 4.11
CA THR A 206 -11.26 -8.01 4.83
C THR A 206 -11.20 -6.60 4.24
N SER A 207 -10.26 -6.36 3.32
CA SER A 207 -10.03 -5.06 2.72
C SER A 207 -11.12 -4.67 1.72
N LYS A 208 -11.31 -3.36 1.56
CA LYS A 208 -12.23 -2.77 0.57
C LYS A 208 -11.58 -2.52 -0.79
N ALA A 209 -10.29 -2.81 -0.93
CA ALA A 209 -9.53 -2.81 -2.19
C ALA A 209 -8.30 -3.71 -2.06
N ASN A 210 -7.95 -4.39 -3.15
CA ASN A 210 -6.77 -5.25 -3.25
C ASN A 210 -5.83 -4.78 -4.36
N PRO A 211 -4.52 -5.09 -4.30
CA PRO A 211 -3.60 -4.80 -5.40
C PRO A 211 -4.08 -5.41 -6.74
N SER A 212 -4.73 -6.57 -6.68
CA SER A 212 -5.32 -7.27 -7.83
C SER A 212 -6.47 -6.51 -8.52
N ASP A 213 -7.10 -5.53 -7.85
CA ASP A 213 -8.13 -4.68 -8.46
C ASP A 213 -7.60 -3.79 -9.61
N TYR A 214 -6.28 -3.59 -9.66
CA TYR A 214 -5.59 -2.72 -10.62
C TYR A 214 -4.87 -3.50 -11.74
N MET A 215 -5.01 -4.82 -11.74
CA MET A 215 -4.39 -5.73 -12.70
C MET A 215 -5.45 -6.25 -13.68
N THR A 216 -5.06 -6.79 -14.83
CA THR A 216 -5.99 -7.50 -15.74
C THR A 216 -6.24 -8.93 -15.25
N ARG A 217 -7.40 -9.54 -15.51
CA ARG A 217 -7.78 -10.93 -15.13
C ARG A 217 -6.82 -11.93 -15.75
N ASP A 218 -6.47 -11.76 -17.02
CA ASP A 218 -5.52 -12.64 -17.71
C ASP A 218 -4.14 -12.58 -17.07
N TYR A 219 -3.72 -11.40 -16.61
CA TYR A 219 -2.48 -11.28 -15.88
C TYR A 219 -2.63 -11.91 -14.50
N TYR A 220 -3.67 -11.53 -13.74
CA TYR A 220 -4.02 -12.04 -12.40
C TYR A 220 -4.06 -13.58 -12.33
N GLY A 221 -4.70 -14.25 -13.29
CA GLY A 221 -4.88 -15.71 -13.28
C GLY A 221 -3.57 -16.50 -13.31
N LYS A 222 -2.45 -15.86 -13.69
CA LYS A 222 -1.11 -16.47 -13.74
C LYS A 222 -0.31 -16.31 -12.44
N ASN A 223 -0.91 -15.83 -11.35
CA ASN A 223 -0.20 -15.40 -10.13
C ASN A 223 0.94 -14.41 -10.39
N PRO A 224 0.65 -13.28 -11.05
CA PRO A 224 1.65 -12.29 -11.42
C PRO A 224 2.15 -11.50 -10.20
N TYR A 225 3.21 -10.74 -10.40
CA TYR A 225 3.70 -9.82 -9.38
C TYR A 225 2.88 -8.52 -9.35
N ALA A 226 2.51 -8.09 -8.15
CA ALA A 226 1.99 -6.74 -7.90
C ALA A 226 3.18 -5.81 -7.63
N ASN A 227 3.21 -4.67 -8.30
CA ASN A 227 4.21 -3.64 -8.05
C ASN A 227 3.77 -2.72 -6.90
N GLY A 228 4.65 -1.79 -6.53
CA GLY A 228 4.37 -0.83 -5.48
C GLY A 228 3.16 0.08 -5.71
N SER A 229 2.86 0.43 -6.97
CA SER A 229 1.76 1.35 -7.28
C SER A 229 0.39 0.68 -7.07
N HIS A 230 0.23 -0.59 -7.44
CA HIS A 230 -0.99 -1.37 -7.14
C HIS A 230 -1.27 -1.41 -5.62
N ILE A 231 -0.21 -1.61 -4.83
CA ILE A 231 -0.30 -1.71 -3.37
C ILE A 231 -0.63 -0.35 -2.75
N TYR A 232 0.05 0.71 -3.18
CA TYR A 232 -0.24 2.07 -2.77
C TYR A 232 -1.70 2.42 -3.04
N GLN A 233 -2.18 2.21 -4.26
CA GLN A 233 -3.57 2.51 -4.64
C GLN A 233 -4.58 1.72 -3.79
N ALA A 234 -4.33 0.43 -3.56
CA ALA A 234 -5.14 -0.39 -2.67
C ALA A 234 -5.16 0.15 -1.22
N ASN A 235 -4.01 0.58 -0.70
CA ASN A 235 -3.88 1.16 0.64
C ASN A 235 -4.68 2.46 0.75
N GLN A 236 -4.49 3.39 -0.18
CA GLN A 236 -5.18 4.68 -0.18
C GLN A 236 -6.71 4.51 -0.18
N VAL A 237 -7.23 3.59 -1.00
CA VAL A 237 -8.67 3.29 -1.02
C VAL A 237 -9.14 2.65 0.28
N SER A 238 -8.35 1.75 0.87
CA SER A 238 -8.68 1.06 2.11
C SER A 238 -8.72 2.01 3.30
N LEU A 239 -7.69 2.86 3.46
CA LEU A 239 -7.60 3.89 4.49
C LEU A 239 -8.80 4.85 4.40
N ALA A 240 -9.10 5.38 3.21
CA ALA A 240 -10.21 6.33 3.08
C ALA A 240 -11.59 5.70 3.30
N LYS A 241 -11.83 4.47 2.83
CA LYS A 241 -13.11 3.77 3.03
C LYS A 241 -13.35 3.38 4.49
N THR A 242 -12.28 3.15 5.24
CA THR A 242 -12.32 2.92 6.70
C THR A 242 -12.26 4.21 7.51
N GLN A 243 -12.17 5.37 6.85
CA GLN A 243 -11.99 6.69 7.47
C GLN A 243 -10.77 6.75 8.39
N ALA A 244 -9.65 6.17 7.97
CA ALA A 244 -8.40 6.25 8.71
C ALA A 244 -8.04 7.74 8.97
N PRO A 245 -7.72 8.10 10.22
CA PRO A 245 -7.43 9.48 10.61
C PRO A 245 -5.98 9.83 10.28
N VAL A 246 -5.74 10.17 9.00
CA VAL A 246 -4.41 10.48 8.49
C VAL A 246 -4.13 11.98 8.60
N LEU A 247 -3.09 12.33 9.37
CA LEU A 247 -2.50 13.66 9.45
C LEU A 247 -1.27 13.75 8.54
N GLN A 248 -1.30 14.67 7.57
CA GLN A 248 -0.13 14.99 6.75
C GLN A 248 0.87 15.85 7.53
N ALA A 249 1.82 15.21 8.19
CA ALA A 249 2.81 15.88 9.05
C ALA A 249 4.07 15.03 9.24
N THR A 250 5.17 15.67 9.64
CA THR A 250 6.44 15.02 9.92
C THR A 250 6.65 14.90 11.43
N VAL A 251 6.90 13.70 11.94
CA VAL A 251 7.34 13.51 13.33
C VAL A 251 8.81 13.90 13.43
N GLN A 252 9.13 14.82 14.34
CA GLN A 252 10.49 15.30 14.57
C GLN A 252 11.18 14.55 15.70
N LYS A 253 10.43 14.22 16.76
CA LYS A 253 10.94 13.52 17.95
C LYS A 253 9.84 12.68 18.60
N ILE A 254 10.24 11.57 19.19
CA ILE A 254 9.48 10.81 20.18
C ILE A 254 10.21 10.98 21.51
N GLU A 255 9.54 11.62 22.47
CA GLU A 255 10.14 12.00 23.76
C GLU A 255 9.52 11.18 24.89
N LYS A 256 10.34 10.79 25.88
CA LYS A 256 9.96 9.96 27.03
C LYS A 256 9.77 10.82 28.27
N LYS A 257 8.67 10.64 29.00
CA LYS A 257 8.33 11.42 30.20
C LYS A 257 9.47 11.53 31.20
N SER A 258 10.23 10.45 31.41
CA SER A 258 11.36 10.40 32.34
C SER A 258 12.43 11.46 32.06
N ASN A 259 12.57 11.89 30.80
CA ASN A 259 13.59 12.87 30.38
C ASN A 259 13.07 14.31 30.40
N HIS A 260 11.75 14.50 30.48
CA HIS A 260 11.05 15.78 30.27
C HIS A 260 10.10 16.13 31.42
N LEU A 261 10.39 15.67 32.65
CA LEU A 261 9.51 15.87 33.82
C LEU A 261 9.18 17.34 34.11
N LYS A 262 10.04 18.28 33.72
CA LYS A 262 9.87 19.72 34.02
C LYS A 262 8.83 20.40 33.13
N ASP A 263 8.62 19.90 31.92
CA ASP A 263 7.76 20.49 30.90
C ASP A 263 6.68 19.49 30.41
N TRP A 264 6.50 18.39 31.13
CA TRP A 264 5.44 17.41 30.88
C TRP A 264 4.09 17.90 31.40
N GLN A 265 3.07 17.94 30.53
CA GLN A 265 1.76 18.50 30.85
C GLN A 265 0.66 17.45 31.07
N VAL A 266 0.87 16.20 30.66
CA VAL A 266 -0.15 15.13 30.74
C VAL A 266 0.38 13.96 31.56
N GLU A 267 -0.14 13.80 32.79
CA GLU A 267 0.40 12.81 33.74
C GLU A 267 0.24 11.36 33.26
N ASP A 268 -0.88 11.01 32.63
CA ASP A 268 -1.21 9.63 32.25
C ASP A 268 -0.52 9.14 30.97
N CYS A 269 0.28 9.98 30.31
CA CYS A 269 1.00 9.62 29.09
C CYS A 269 2.51 9.54 29.35
N ASP A 270 3.12 8.41 28.98
CA ASP A 270 4.57 8.21 29.12
C ASP A 270 5.37 8.75 27.93
N TYR A 271 4.69 9.05 26.82
CA TYR A 271 5.28 9.51 25.59
C TYR A 271 4.58 10.75 25.02
N ARG A 272 5.34 11.58 24.32
CA ARG A 272 4.82 12.66 23.48
C ARG A 272 5.57 12.71 22.16
N LEU A 273 4.90 13.14 21.10
CA LEU A 273 5.48 13.36 19.79
C LEU A 273 5.56 14.86 19.54
N VAL A 274 6.72 15.30 19.05
CA VAL A 274 6.90 16.63 18.47
C VAL A 274 6.64 16.53 16.97
N VAL A 275 5.57 17.15 16.48
CA VAL A 275 5.07 16.96 15.12
C VAL A 275 5.08 18.28 14.38
N LYS A 276 5.76 18.33 13.22
CA LYS A 276 5.75 19.47 12.31
C LYS A 276 4.60 19.36 11.32
N THR A 277 3.66 20.31 11.41
CA THR A 277 2.50 20.44 10.54
C THR A 277 2.64 21.67 9.62
N SER A 278 1.67 21.89 8.73
CA SER A 278 1.56 23.14 7.96
C SER A 278 1.29 24.37 8.84
N LEU A 279 0.75 24.19 10.04
CA LEU A 279 0.46 25.24 11.02
C LEU A 279 1.61 25.48 12.01
N GLY A 280 2.74 24.79 11.84
CA GLY A 280 3.88 24.83 12.75
C GLY A 280 4.04 23.56 13.57
N THR A 281 4.82 23.64 14.64
CA THR A 281 5.11 22.50 15.52
C THR A 281 4.01 22.32 16.57
N LYS A 282 3.53 21.09 16.72
CA LYS A 282 2.50 20.70 17.68
C LYS A 282 2.98 19.53 18.54
N ILE A 283 2.51 19.44 19.78
CA ILE A 283 2.82 18.35 20.71
C ILE A 283 1.61 17.42 20.83
N ILE A 284 1.83 16.12 20.68
CA ILE A 284 0.77 15.10 20.85
C ILE A 284 1.21 14.09 21.90
N TYR A 285 0.52 14.05 23.03
CA TYR A 285 0.71 13.05 24.08
C TYR A 285 0.01 11.75 23.71
N THR A 286 0.65 10.62 24.01
CA THR A 286 0.17 9.28 23.63
C THR A 286 0.55 8.22 24.66
N HIS A 287 -0.20 7.10 24.67
CA HIS A 287 0.14 5.92 25.46
C HIS A 287 0.97 4.91 24.66
N ALA A 288 0.81 4.86 23.34
CA ALA A 288 1.51 3.91 22.49
C ALA A 288 1.81 4.47 21.09
N VAL A 289 2.92 4.03 20.51
CA VAL A 289 3.36 4.40 19.16
C VAL A 289 3.76 3.15 18.39
N ASN A 290 3.13 2.96 17.24
CA ASN A 290 3.48 1.92 16.29
C ASN A 290 4.21 2.57 15.11
N ILE A 291 5.49 2.22 14.94
CA ILE A 291 6.36 2.79 13.92
C ILE A 291 6.38 1.83 12.73
N CYS A 292 5.75 2.27 11.64
CA CYS A 292 5.48 1.47 10.45
C CYS A 292 6.02 2.13 9.17
N THR A 293 6.71 3.26 9.29
CA THR A 293 7.37 3.93 8.16
C THR A 293 8.77 3.38 7.93
N GLY A 294 9.17 3.26 6.67
CA GLY A 294 10.43 2.61 6.30
C GLY A 294 11.70 3.44 6.61
N LEU A 295 12.84 2.84 6.27
CA LEU A 295 14.13 3.50 6.13
C LEU A 295 13.94 4.68 5.17
N GLY A 296 14.37 5.90 5.49
CA GLY A 296 13.92 7.15 4.85
C GLY A 296 14.25 7.33 3.35
N PRO A 297 14.72 8.51 2.92
CA PRO A 297 15.06 8.72 1.52
C PRO A 297 16.18 7.76 1.07
N ALA A 298 16.35 7.57 -0.23
CA ALA A 298 17.51 6.82 -0.72
C ALA A 298 18.81 7.43 -0.20
N ARG A 299 19.81 6.60 0.12
CA ARG A 299 21.12 7.10 0.54
C ARG A 299 21.68 7.98 -0.57
N ASN A 300 21.95 9.24 -0.28
CA ASN A 300 22.61 10.14 -1.22
C ASN A 300 24.12 10.18 -0.89
N THR A 301 24.86 9.17 -1.33
CA THR A 301 26.33 9.21 -1.31
C THR A 301 26.91 9.93 -2.52
N LEU A 302 26.06 10.37 -3.47
CA LEU A 302 26.52 11.06 -4.67
C LEU A 302 26.98 12.49 -4.35
N GLY A 303 26.35 13.15 -3.38
CA GLY A 303 26.68 14.54 -3.01
C GLY A 303 28.12 14.76 -2.50
N SER A 304 28.87 13.70 -2.20
CA SER A 304 30.30 13.77 -1.86
C SER A 304 31.25 13.51 -3.04
N ILE A 305 30.75 12.99 -4.17
CA ILE A 305 31.55 12.60 -5.35
C ILE A 305 31.23 13.43 -6.60
N ILE A 306 30.16 14.23 -6.57
CA ILE A 306 29.79 15.20 -7.60
C ILE A 306 29.27 16.48 -6.93
N SER A 307 29.42 17.63 -7.60
CA SER A 307 28.91 18.90 -7.08
C SER A 307 27.38 18.87 -6.95
N LYS A 308 26.83 19.63 -5.99
CA LYS A 308 25.37 19.72 -5.80
C LYS A 308 24.65 20.27 -7.04
N GLU A 309 25.29 21.20 -7.75
CA GLU A 309 24.71 21.84 -8.94
C GLU A 309 24.68 20.87 -10.12
N ASP A 310 25.77 20.13 -10.35
CA ASP A 310 25.81 19.10 -11.40
C ASP A 310 24.83 17.98 -11.10
N LEU A 311 24.78 17.49 -9.85
CA LEU A 311 23.80 16.47 -9.46
C LEU A 311 22.36 16.95 -9.68
N ARG A 312 22.04 18.19 -9.31
CA ARG A 312 20.72 18.79 -9.54
C ARG A 312 20.37 18.81 -11.03
N THR A 313 21.31 19.18 -11.88
CA THR A 313 21.13 19.27 -13.34
C THR A 313 20.97 17.88 -13.96
N LEU A 314 21.83 16.93 -13.59
CA LEU A 314 21.85 15.56 -14.13
C LEU A 314 20.69 14.70 -13.63
N SER A 315 20.06 15.07 -12.52
CA SER A 315 18.86 14.40 -12.00
C SER A 315 17.55 14.97 -12.56
N GLN A 316 17.61 15.82 -13.58
CA GLN A 316 16.43 16.28 -14.32
C GLN A 316 16.30 15.54 -15.66
N TYR A 317 15.06 15.40 -16.12
CA TYR A 317 14.77 14.83 -17.43
C TYR A 317 15.32 15.75 -18.52
N ASP A 318 16.22 15.22 -19.35
CA ASP A 318 16.80 15.93 -20.48
C ASP A 318 15.87 15.76 -21.69
N MET A 319 15.27 16.85 -22.17
CA MET A 319 14.31 16.81 -23.28
C MET A 319 14.95 16.42 -24.62
N GLU A 320 16.22 16.73 -24.82
CA GLU A 320 16.94 16.38 -26.05
C GLU A 320 17.34 14.90 -26.03
N LYS A 321 17.83 14.44 -24.88
CA LYS A 321 18.20 13.04 -24.68
C LYS A 321 17.00 12.14 -24.39
N LYS A 322 15.84 12.70 -24.04
CA LYS A 322 14.63 11.97 -23.63
C LYS A 322 14.88 10.96 -22.51
N TYR A 323 15.81 11.24 -21.59
CA TYR A 323 16.08 10.43 -20.41
C TYR A 323 16.70 11.28 -19.29
N THR A 324 16.70 10.77 -18.07
CA THR A 324 17.39 11.41 -16.93
C THR A 324 18.79 10.80 -16.75
N PRO A 325 19.89 11.57 -16.86
CA PRO A 325 21.25 11.01 -16.77
C PRO A 325 21.62 10.33 -15.45
N VAL A 326 21.21 10.89 -14.30
CA VAL A 326 21.49 10.33 -12.97
C VAL A 326 20.19 10.14 -12.20
N VAL A 327 19.83 8.89 -11.92
CA VAL A 327 18.53 8.52 -11.35
C VAL A 327 18.69 7.70 -10.07
N ASP A 328 17.89 8.03 -9.05
CA ASP A 328 17.69 7.16 -7.89
C ASP A 328 16.95 5.89 -8.33
N GLY A 329 17.50 4.72 -8.03
CA GLY A 329 16.89 3.43 -8.37
C GLY A 329 15.48 3.24 -7.81
N ASN A 330 15.13 3.89 -6.69
CA ASN A 330 13.77 3.89 -6.16
C ASN A 330 12.79 4.73 -6.99
N GLN A 331 13.31 5.64 -7.80
CA GLN A 331 12.57 6.52 -8.70
C GLN A 331 12.75 6.14 -10.17
N PHE A 332 13.46 5.04 -10.46
CA PHE A 332 13.77 4.62 -11.82
C PHE A 332 12.54 4.07 -12.54
N ILE A 333 11.76 5.00 -13.10
CA ILE A 333 10.66 4.75 -14.00
C ILE A 333 11.09 5.21 -15.38
N LEU A 334 11.18 4.28 -16.34
CA LEU A 334 11.24 4.65 -17.74
C LEU A 334 9.91 5.31 -18.10
N THR A 335 9.96 6.57 -18.52
CA THR A 335 8.84 7.23 -19.21
C THR A 335 8.54 6.50 -20.53
N ASP A 336 7.34 6.64 -21.09
CA ASP A 336 7.00 6.06 -22.41
C ASP A 336 8.06 6.40 -23.47
N SER A 337 8.56 7.65 -23.45
CA SER A 337 9.66 8.11 -24.30
C SER A 337 11.02 7.42 -24.05
N GLU A 338 11.31 7.03 -22.81
CA GLU A 338 12.51 6.29 -22.47
C GLU A 338 12.41 4.80 -22.84
N GLU A 339 11.20 4.23 -22.85
CA GLU A 339 10.93 2.87 -23.33
C GLU A 339 11.05 2.77 -24.86
N GLU A 340 10.68 3.83 -25.58
CA GLU A 340 10.86 3.94 -27.03
C GLU A 340 12.34 4.04 -27.45
N ARG A 341 13.21 4.66 -26.63
CA ARG A 341 14.63 4.87 -26.96
C ARG A 341 15.50 3.68 -26.53
N GLN A 342 15.99 2.94 -27.52
CA GLN A 342 16.81 1.74 -27.33
C GLN A 342 18.31 2.05 -27.54
N GLN A 343 19.20 1.17 -27.05
CA GLN A 343 20.67 1.16 -27.21
C GLN A 343 21.48 2.11 -26.32
N LYS A 344 21.04 2.40 -25.09
CA LYS A 344 21.85 3.13 -24.10
C LYS A 344 22.91 2.24 -23.46
N THR A 345 24.00 2.85 -23.00
CA THR A 345 24.89 2.27 -21.98
C THR A 345 24.46 2.75 -20.60
N MET A 346 23.93 1.83 -19.81
CA MET A 346 23.47 2.08 -18.46
C MET A 346 24.42 1.49 -17.43
N VAL A 347 24.72 2.25 -16.39
CA VAL A 347 25.46 1.76 -15.22
C VAL A 347 24.53 1.76 -14.02
N ILE A 348 24.44 0.63 -13.34
CA ILE A 348 23.66 0.46 -12.11
C ILE A 348 24.64 0.36 -10.95
N TYR A 349 24.45 1.17 -9.92
CA TYR A 349 25.28 1.14 -8.72
C TYR A 349 24.47 0.77 -7.48
N GLY A 350 24.71 -0.40 -6.91
CA GLY A 350 24.04 -0.91 -5.71
C GLY A 350 23.78 -2.40 -5.79
N GLY A 351 23.72 -3.11 -4.67
CA GLY A 351 23.63 -4.58 -4.66
C GLY A 351 22.36 -5.17 -4.07
N GLY A 352 21.33 -4.34 -3.88
CA GLY A 352 20.04 -4.74 -3.29
C GLY A 352 18.98 -5.17 -4.31
N GLY A 353 17.81 -5.59 -3.84
CA GLY A 353 16.70 -6.02 -4.69
C GLY A 353 16.25 -4.94 -5.69
N THR A 354 16.25 -3.67 -5.28
CA THR A 354 15.99 -2.53 -6.19
C THR A 354 16.96 -2.48 -7.35
N ALA A 355 18.26 -2.74 -7.12
CA ALA A 355 19.27 -2.74 -8.18
C ALA A 355 19.03 -3.89 -9.18
N ALA A 356 18.62 -5.06 -8.69
CA ALA A 356 18.27 -6.20 -9.54
C ALA A 356 17.04 -5.89 -10.42
N ALA A 357 16.05 -5.20 -9.86
CA ALA A 357 14.86 -4.76 -10.57
C ALA A 357 15.19 -3.69 -11.64
N VAL A 358 16.06 -2.72 -11.31
CA VAL A 358 16.60 -1.75 -12.27
C VAL A 358 17.36 -2.46 -13.38
N TYR A 359 18.14 -3.51 -13.07
CA TYR A 359 18.89 -4.27 -14.07
C TYR A 359 17.96 -4.94 -15.08
N ARG A 360 16.89 -5.58 -14.61
CA ARG A 360 15.84 -6.16 -15.47
C ARG A 360 15.25 -5.11 -16.40
N LYS A 361 14.78 -4.00 -15.83
CA LYS A 361 14.14 -2.92 -16.58
C LYS A 361 15.09 -2.26 -17.57
N GLY A 362 16.34 -2.05 -17.19
CA GLY A 362 17.39 -1.56 -18.08
C GLY A 362 17.65 -2.53 -19.23
N PHE A 363 17.72 -3.83 -18.95
CA PHE A 363 17.97 -4.85 -19.97
C PHE A 363 16.84 -4.91 -20.99
N TYR A 364 15.59 -5.00 -20.55
CA TYR A 364 14.43 -5.16 -21.44
C TYR A 364 13.87 -3.86 -22.01
N GLY A 365 14.25 -2.70 -21.47
CA GLY A 365 13.68 -1.40 -21.85
C GLY A 365 12.25 -1.15 -21.33
N ASP A 366 11.67 -2.13 -20.64
CA ASP A 366 10.46 -2.07 -19.82
C ASP A 366 10.54 -3.24 -18.81
N ASP A 367 9.66 -3.32 -17.81
CA ASP A 367 9.59 -4.53 -16.94
C ASP A 367 8.14 -5.04 -16.81
N ILE A 368 7.25 -4.56 -17.69
CA ILE A 368 5.82 -4.84 -17.59
C ILE A 368 5.58 -6.24 -18.16
N LYS A 369 5.12 -7.17 -17.30
CA LYS A 369 4.79 -8.55 -17.69
C LYS A 369 5.99 -9.31 -18.28
N ARG A 370 7.21 -9.02 -17.83
CA ARG A 370 8.45 -9.70 -18.26
C ARG A 370 9.03 -10.64 -17.20
N ASP A 371 8.31 -10.85 -16.11
CA ASP A 371 8.70 -11.67 -14.95
C ASP A 371 9.00 -13.14 -15.29
N PHE A 372 8.46 -13.64 -16.40
CA PHE A 372 8.69 -15.01 -16.90
C PHE A 372 9.73 -15.11 -18.01
N LEU A 373 10.19 -13.99 -18.58
CA LEU A 373 11.15 -14.01 -19.67
C LEU A 373 12.56 -14.31 -19.16
N GLU A 374 13.32 -15.09 -19.94
CA GLU A 374 14.75 -15.23 -19.75
C GLU A 374 15.49 -14.02 -20.35
N PHE A 375 16.74 -13.80 -19.93
CA PHE A 375 17.54 -12.68 -20.44
C PHE A 375 18.23 -13.06 -21.75
N GLU A 376 17.45 -13.25 -22.80
CA GLU A 376 17.96 -13.52 -24.15
C GLU A 376 18.46 -12.25 -24.84
N GLU A 377 19.48 -12.37 -25.69
CA GLU A 377 20.08 -11.21 -26.38
C GLU A 377 19.09 -10.51 -27.33
N LYS A 378 18.11 -11.23 -27.88
CA LYS A 378 17.05 -10.67 -28.73
C LYS A 378 16.16 -9.67 -27.99
N ASP A 379 16.03 -9.83 -26.68
CA ASP A 379 15.18 -9.02 -25.81
C ASP A 379 15.95 -7.84 -25.18
N LYS A 380 17.26 -7.80 -25.40
CA LYS A 380 18.14 -6.75 -24.89
C LYS A 380 17.90 -5.44 -25.63
N LYS A 381 17.55 -4.41 -24.87
CA LYS A 381 17.38 -3.03 -25.35
C LYS A 381 18.55 -2.14 -25.01
N ASN A 382 19.23 -2.35 -23.89
CA ASN A 382 20.35 -1.52 -23.47
C ASN A 382 21.56 -2.39 -23.08
N LYS A 383 22.76 -1.81 -23.17
CA LYS A 383 23.95 -2.36 -22.55
C LYS A 383 23.93 -1.97 -21.08
N VAL A 384 23.91 -2.95 -20.18
CA VAL A 384 23.79 -2.70 -18.74
C VAL A 384 25.03 -3.23 -18.03
N LEU A 385 25.69 -2.38 -17.26
CA LEU A 385 26.80 -2.74 -16.38
C LEU A 385 26.37 -2.53 -14.94
N TRP A 386 26.60 -3.50 -14.07
CA TRP A 386 26.08 -3.51 -12.71
C TRP A 386 27.21 -3.61 -11.69
N PHE A 387 27.43 -2.51 -10.98
CA PHE A 387 28.44 -2.34 -9.95
C PHE A 387 27.83 -2.40 -8.55
N ALA A 388 28.50 -3.07 -7.61
CA ALA A 388 28.15 -3.00 -6.19
C ALA A 388 29.35 -3.29 -5.30
N LYS A 389 29.34 -2.78 -4.05
CA LYS A 389 30.32 -3.22 -3.02
C LYS A 389 30.13 -4.71 -2.67
N GLN A 390 28.89 -5.17 -2.69
CA GLN A 390 28.47 -6.55 -2.40
C GLN A 390 27.11 -6.83 -3.04
N PHE A 391 26.86 -8.07 -3.45
CA PHE A 391 25.60 -8.49 -4.11
C PHE A 391 24.70 -9.38 -3.22
N ASN A 392 25.17 -9.74 -2.02
CA ASN A 392 24.43 -10.58 -1.06
C ASN A 392 23.14 -9.95 -0.53
N LYS A 393 22.94 -8.63 -0.74
CA LYS A 393 21.72 -7.91 -0.35
C LYS A 393 20.60 -7.96 -1.40
N ALA A 394 20.82 -8.56 -2.57
CA ALA A 394 19.82 -8.61 -3.64
C ALA A 394 18.60 -9.49 -3.29
N GLY A 395 18.73 -10.34 -2.27
CA GLY A 395 17.74 -11.34 -1.89
C GLY A 395 17.92 -12.65 -2.66
N THR A 396 17.14 -13.66 -2.29
CA THR A 396 17.15 -15.01 -2.87
C THR A 396 15.96 -15.25 -3.82
N GLY A 397 15.23 -14.19 -4.16
CA GLY A 397 14.05 -14.29 -5.00
C GLY A 397 14.35 -14.56 -6.47
N LYS A 398 13.37 -15.08 -7.23
CA LYS A 398 13.57 -15.53 -8.61
C LYS A 398 14.02 -14.38 -9.51
N LEU A 399 13.40 -13.20 -9.36
CA LEU A 399 13.72 -12.06 -10.22
C LEU A 399 15.14 -11.55 -9.96
N ALA A 400 15.53 -11.47 -8.69
CA ALA A 400 16.87 -11.03 -8.30
C ALA A 400 17.96 -12.05 -8.65
N THR A 401 17.70 -13.34 -8.40
CA THR A 401 18.66 -14.43 -8.70
C THR A 401 18.84 -14.63 -10.19
N SER A 402 17.78 -14.56 -10.99
CA SER A 402 17.87 -14.59 -12.46
C SER A 402 18.67 -13.40 -12.98
N ALA A 403 18.39 -12.17 -12.50
CA ALA A 403 19.16 -10.99 -12.88
C ALA A 403 20.65 -11.15 -12.58
N LEU A 404 21.01 -11.57 -11.36
CA LEU A 404 22.39 -11.82 -10.97
C LEU A 404 23.05 -12.92 -11.80
N TYR A 405 22.35 -14.04 -12.01
CA TYR A 405 22.87 -15.18 -12.77
C TYR A 405 23.22 -14.76 -14.21
N HIS A 406 22.28 -14.12 -14.91
CA HIS A 406 22.50 -13.73 -16.30
C HIS A 406 23.49 -12.56 -16.44
N ALA A 407 23.47 -11.60 -15.52
CA ALA A 407 24.49 -10.53 -15.49
C ALA A 407 25.90 -11.11 -15.29
N ARG A 408 26.05 -12.14 -14.45
CA ARG A 408 27.32 -12.86 -14.27
C ARG A 408 27.74 -13.57 -15.54
N MET A 409 26.84 -14.31 -16.18
CA MET A 409 27.11 -15.05 -17.42
C MET A 409 27.57 -14.12 -18.55
N ARG A 410 27.11 -12.86 -18.56
CA ARG A 410 27.47 -11.84 -19.56
C ARG A 410 28.67 -10.97 -19.17
N ASN A 411 29.33 -11.23 -18.03
CA ASN A 411 30.41 -10.39 -17.50
C ASN A 411 29.97 -8.91 -17.30
N GLU A 412 28.72 -8.70 -16.88
CA GLU A 412 28.14 -7.39 -16.62
C GLU A 412 28.17 -7.04 -15.12
N LEU A 413 28.60 -7.95 -14.24
CA LEU A 413 28.74 -7.72 -12.79
C LEU A 413 30.16 -7.33 -12.39
N PHE A 414 30.26 -6.25 -11.61
CA PHE A 414 31.53 -5.72 -11.12
C PHE A 414 31.45 -5.42 -9.63
N GLN A 415 32.45 -5.86 -8.87
CA GLN A 415 32.53 -5.56 -7.44
C GLN A 415 33.43 -4.34 -7.19
N GLY A 416 32.83 -3.21 -6.82
CA GLY A 416 33.56 -1.96 -6.65
C GLY A 416 32.73 -0.82 -6.03
N GLU A 417 33.43 0.24 -5.68
CA GLU A 417 32.88 1.47 -5.10
C GLU A 417 32.98 2.62 -6.10
N LEU A 418 31.88 3.33 -6.32
CA LEU A 418 31.88 4.54 -7.15
C LEU A 418 32.57 5.67 -6.38
N ILE A 419 33.64 6.23 -6.94
CA ILE A 419 34.45 7.28 -6.29
C ILE A 419 34.39 8.62 -7.01
N LYS A 420 33.99 8.66 -8.29
CA LYS A 420 33.92 9.90 -9.07
C LYS A 420 32.89 9.82 -10.20
N ILE A 421 32.20 10.92 -10.47
CA ILE A 421 31.31 11.12 -11.62
C ILE A 421 31.76 12.39 -12.34
N GLU A 422 32.05 12.28 -13.63
CA GLU A 422 32.51 13.41 -14.45
C GLU A 422 31.65 13.55 -15.71
N PRO A 423 30.82 14.61 -15.80
CA PRO A 423 30.12 14.95 -17.04
C PRO A 423 31.12 15.23 -18.16
N GLN A 424 30.92 14.62 -19.32
CA GLN A 424 31.77 14.77 -20.49
C GLN A 424 31.14 15.73 -21.50
N THR A 425 31.97 16.37 -22.33
CA THR A 425 31.53 17.29 -23.40
C THR A 425 30.70 16.60 -24.48
N ASN A 426 30.83 15.28 -24.63
CA ASN A 426 30.02 14.46 -25.54
C ASN A 426 28.60 14.15 -24.98
N GLY A 427 28.26 14.70 -23.82
CA GLY A 427 26.96 14.50 -23.17
C GLY A 427 26.82 13.22 -22.35
N LYS A 428 27.89 12.41 -22.22
CA LYS A 428 27.92 11.19 -21.39
C LYS A 428 28.52 11.45 -20.02
N LEU A 429 28.48 10.43 -19.18
CA LEU A 429 29.10 10.40 -17.86
C LEU A 429 30.33 9.49 -17.89
N LEU A 430 31.45 9.96 -17.35
CA LEU A 430 32.60 9.14 -17.03
C LEU A 430 32.56 8.81 -15.53
N LEU A 431 32.38 7.52 -15.23
CA LEU A 431 32.31 7.00 -13.87
C LEU A 431 33.64 6.34 -13.51
N THR A 432 34.21 6.70 -12.36
CA THR A 432 35.40 6.01 -11.83
C THR A 432 35.01 5.13 -10.65
N PHE A 433 35.36 3.85 -10.75
CA PHE A 433 35.15 2.85 -9.71
C PHE A 433 36.48 2.37 -9.14
N MET A 434 36.53 2.21 -7.82
CA MET A 434 37.58 1.47 -7.11
C MET A 434 37.14 0.01 -6.95
N LEU A 435 37.77 -0.92 -7.65
CA LEU A 435 37.47 -2.34 -7.50
C LEU A 435 38.01 -2.88 -6.17
N MET A 436 37.43 -3.97 -5.64
CA MET A 436 37.85 -4.59 -4.37
C MET A 436 39.29 -5.16 -4.34
N GLY A 437 40.08 -4.95 -5.41
CA GLY A 437 41.52 -5.21 -5.52
C GLY A 437 42.38 -3.95 -5.71
N LYS A 438 41.87 -2.75 -5.37
CA LYS A 438 42.52 -1.43 -5.51
C LYS A 438 42.91 -0.98 -6.92
N ASN A 439 42.29 -1.56 -7.95
CA ASN A 439 42.42 -1.06 -9.32
C ASN A 439 41.28 -0.08 -9.62
N GLU A 440 41.63 1.08 -10.17
CA GLU A 440 40.65 2.02 -10.71
C GLU A 440 40.19 1.58 -12.09
N VAL A 441 38.88 1.62 -12.33
CA VAL A 441 38.28 1.39 -13.64
C VAL A 441 37.40 2.58 -13.98
N LYS A 442 37.57 3.07 -15.22
CA LYS A 442 36.78 4.14 -15.79
C LYS A 442 35.76 3.57 -16.76
N VAL A 443 34.50 3.97 -16.60
CA VAL A 443 33.38 3.50 -17.42
C VAL A 443 32.64 4.71 -17.97
N GLU A 444 32.55 4.82 -19.28
CA GLU A 444 31.69 5.81 -19.93
C GLU A 444 30.26 5.23 -20.05
N CYS A 445 29.25 6.01 -19.67
CA CYS A 445 27.85 5.62 -19.77
C CYS A 445 26.93 6.80 -20.11
N ASP A 446 25.77 6.50 -20.66
CA ASP A 446 24.70 7.47 -20.92
C ASP A 446 23.89 7.76 -19.66
N GLN A 447 23.65 6.73 -18.83
CA GLN A 447 22.78 6.82 -17.66
C GLN A 447 23.38 6.07 -16.46
N LEU A 448 23.42 6.73 -15.31
CA LEU A 448 23.74 6.13 -14.01
C LEU A 448 22.45 5.99 -13.19
N VAL A 449 22.16 4.78 -12.74
CA VAL A 449 21.09 4.51 -11.79
C VAL A 449 21.69 4.02 -10.47
N TYR A 450 21.54 4.78 -9.39
CA TYR A 450 22.09 4.43 -8.08
C TYR A 450 20.99 3.87 -7.16
N ALA A 451 21.16 2.63 -6.71
CA ALA A 451 20.21 1.86 -5.91
C ALA A 451 20.90 1.29 -4.65
N ILE A 452 21.49 2.18 -3.84
CA ILE A 452 22.35 1.83 -2.70
C ILE A 452 21.64 1.73 -1.34
N GLY A 453 20.31 1.56 -1.36
CA GLY A 453 19.47 1.47 -0.16
C GLY A 453 19.00 2.82 0.37
N GLN A 454 18.46 2.82 1.58
CA GLN A 454 17.80 3.97 2.21
C GLN A 454 18.60 4.49 3.41
N ASP A 455 18.46 5.79 3.70
CA ASP A 455 19.07 6.48 4.84
C ASP A 455 18.12 6.44 6.04
N ASP A 456 18.54 5.74 7.09
CA ASP A 456 17.80 5.55 8.33
C ASP A 456 18.13 6.59 9.41
N LYS A 457 19.11 7.49 9.18
CA LYS A 457 19.52 8.51 10.16
C LYS A 457 18.37 9.38 10.65
N GLY A 458 17.46 9.74 9.75
CA GLY A 458 16.27 10.51 10.10
C GLY A 458 15.38 9.78 11.11
N MET A 459 15.14 8.48 10.90
CA MET A 459 14.35 7.67 11.82
C MET A 459 15.06 7.46 13.16
N ARG A 460 16.38 7.23 13.12
CA ARG A 460 17.20 7.12 14.34
C ARG A 460 17.15 8.40 15.17
N ALA A 461 17.22 9.57 14.52
CA ALA A 461 17.09 10.86 15.21
C ALA A 461 15.70 11.06 15.84
N VAL A 462 14.62 10.64 15.16
CA VAL A 462 13.26 10.68 15.74
C VAL A 462 13.16 9.80 16.99
N CYS A 463 13.91 8.70 17.03
CA CYS A 463 13.86 7.68 18.09
C CYS A 463 15.03 7.76 19.08
N GLU A 464 15.78 8.87 19.11
CA GLU A 464 17.03 8.97 19.88
C GLU A 464 16.84 8.65 21.38
N GLU A 465 15.75 9.11 21.99
CA GLU A 465 15.47 8.88 23.42
C GLU A 465 15.00 7.46 23.75
N ILE A 466 14.74 6.63 22.76
CA ILE A 466 14.23 5.27 22.92
C ILE A 466 15.16 4.19 22.35
N ASP A 467 16.16 4.55 21.53
CA ASP A 467 16.99 3.59 20.79
C ASP A 467 17.82 2.65 21.69
N SER A 468 18.21 3.11 22.89
CA SER A 468 18.96 2.30 23.87
C SER A 468 18.13 1.17 24.49
N ASP A 469 16.80 1.27 24.46
CA ASP A 469 15.88 0.40 25.22
C ASP A 469 15.11 -0.57 24.30
N LEU A 470 15.59 -0.80 23.06
CA LEU A 470 14.87 -1.61 22.07
C LEU A 470 15.36 -3.06 22.00
N ASP A 471 14.43 -3.99 22.12
CA ASP A 471 14.64 -5.43 22.09
C ASP A 471 13.84 -6.10 20.97
N LEU A 472 14.42 -7.15 20.38
CA LEU A 472 13.71 -8.04 19.45
C LEU A 472 12.64 -8.84 20.21
N GLN A 473 11.43 -8.86 19.68
CA GLN A 473 10.31 -9.60 20.27
C GLN A 473 9.99 -10.84 19.43
N PHE A 474 9.86 -11.99 20.08
CA PHE A 474 9.58 -13.26 19.43
C PHE A 474 8.25 -13.85 19.90
N ASP A 475 7.65 -14.68 19.06
CA ASP A 475 6.58 -15.57 19.50
C ASP A 475 7.17 -16.76 20.31
N PRO A 476 6.32 -17.57 20.97
CA PRO A 476 6.76 -18.77 21.69
C PRO A 476 7.42 -19.84 20.81
N HIS A 477 7.32 -19.73 19.49
CA HIS A 477 7.85 -20.67 18.51
C HIS A 477 9.12 -20.17 17.80
N GLY A 478 9.66 -19.01 18.20
CA GLY A 478 10.90 -18.45 17.67
C GLY A 478 10.76 -17.61 16.40
N MET A 479 9.54 -17.24 15.99
CA MET A 479 9.30 -16.25 14.95
C MET A 479 9.55 -14.84 15.49
N ILE A 480 10.43 -14.10 14.83
CA ILE A 480 10.62 -12.66 15.09
C ILE A 480 9.35 -11.90 14.70
N LEU A 481 8.83 -11.08 15.63
CA LEU A 481 7.57 -10.32 15.46
C LEU A 481 7.82 -8.84 15.17
N ASN A 482 8.67 -8.20 15.98
CA ASN A 482 8.92 -6.77 15.92
C ASN A 482 10.17 -6.43 16.75
N VAL A 483 10.50 -5.14 16.79
CA VAL A 483 11.42 -4.56 17.77
C VAL A 483 10.61 -3.61 18.64
N SER A 484 10.75 -3.66 19.97
CA SER A 484 9.96 -2.81 20.87
C SER A 484 10.78 -2.25 22.02
N SER A 485 10.30 -1.14 22.59
CA SER A 485 10.76 -0.68 23.91
C SER A 485 10.48 -1.72 24.99
N GLN A 486 11.20 -1.66 26.11
CA GLN A 486 11.02 -2.56 27.26
C GLN A 486 9.58 -2.59 27.81
N ASP A 487 8.91 -1.44 27.82
CA ASP A 487 7.51 -1.33 28.27
C ASP A 487 6.49 -1.73 27.18
N LYS A 488 6.97 -2.10 25.99
CA LYS A 488 6.20 -2.53 24.81
C LYS A 488 5.22 -1.48 24.30
N LYS A 489 5.39 -0.20 24.67
CA LYS A 489 4.54 0.91 24.22
C LYS A 489 5.02 1.55 22.92
N ILE A 490 6.30 1.41 22.59
CA ILE A 490 6.84 1.79 21.28
C ILE A 490 7.21 0.52 20.51
N VAL A 491 6.58 0.29 19.36
CA VAL A 491 6.74 -0.94 18.59
C VAL A 491 7.06 -0.63 17.13
N PHE A 492 8.15 -1.20 16.63
CA PHE A 492 8.65 -1.05 15.27
C PHE A 492 8.32 -2.30 14.46
N PHE A 493 7.73 -2.13 13.28
CA PHE A 493 7.38 -3.23 12.39
C PHE A 493 8.08 -3.12 11.03
N GLY A 494 8.40 -4.27 10.43
CA GLY A 494 8.89 -4.36 9.05
C GLY A 494 10.16 -3.53 8.81
N ALA A 495 10.14 -2.67 7.80
CA ALA A 495 11.29 -1.83 7.46
C ALA A 495 11.72 -0.88 8.60
N ALA A 496 10.80 -0.48 9.49
CA ALA A 496 11.14 0.32 10.67
C ALA A 496 11.97 -0.48 11.68
N ALA A 497 11.58 -1.75 11.92
CA ALA A 497 12.32 -2.65 12.80
C ALA A 497 13.73 -2.93 12.25
N MET A 498 13.82 -3.13 10.93
CA MET A 498 15.09 -3.28 10.22
C MET A 498 15.96 -2.01 10.28
N ALA A 499 15.38 -0.83 10.47
CA ALA A 499 16.13 0.43 10.62
C ALA A 499 16.90 0.48 11.94
N VAL A 500 16.22 0.13 13.02
CA VAL A 500 16.76 0.25 14.38
C VAL A 500 17.62 -0.94 14.78
N ARG A 501 17.40 -2.13 14.18
CA ARG A 501 18.16 -3.37 14.44
C ARG A 501 18.41 -4.15 13.14
N GLU A 502 19.14 -3.55 12.18
CA GLU A 502 19.32 -4.12 10.82
C GLU A 502 19.84 -5.56 10.83
N LYS A 503 20.93 -5.82 11.57
CA LYS A 503 21.62 -7.10 11.50
C LYS A 503 20.79 -8.21 12.12
N GLU A 504 20.41 -8.04 13.38
CA GLU A 504 19.71 -9.03 14.18
C GLU A 504 18.33 -9.32 13.58
N TYR A 505 17.57 -8.27 13.24
CA TYR A 505 16.23 -8.45 12.68
C TYR A 505 16.27 -9.14 11.30
N MET A 506 17.26 -8.80 10.47
CA MET A 506 17.43 -9.41 9.14
C MET A 506 17.80 -10.89 9.25
N GLU A 507 18.75 -11.23 10.12
CA GLU A 507 19.18 -12.62 10.37
C GLU A 507 18.01 -13.49 10.84
N GLU A 508 17.28 -13.02 11.84
CA GLU A 508 16.15 -13.75 12.43
C GLU A 508 14.97 -13.89 11.45
N THR A 509 14.67 -12.84 10.67
CA THR A 509 13.60 -12.90 9.69
C THR A 509 13.95 -13.86 8.54
N TRP A 510 15.22 -13.90 8.11
CA TRP A 510 15.66 -14.89 7.12
C TRP A 510 15.63 -16.31 7.65
N ARG A 511 15.98 -16.53 8.93
CA ARG A 511 15.86 -17.84 9.57
C ARG A 511 14.41 -18.33 9.50
N TRP A 512 13.48 -17.51 9.97
CA TRP A 512 12.05 -17.82 9.93
C TRP A 512 11.53 -18.10 8.51
N LEU A 513 11.86 -17.25 7.53
CA LEU A 513 11.41 -17.44 6.14
C LEU A 513 11.86 -18.80 5.56
N LYS A 514 13.10 -19.22 5.87
CA LYS A 514 13.64 -20.52 5.45
C LYS A 514 12.93 -21.67 6.15
N GLU A 515 12.72 -21.58 7.46
CA GLU A 515 12.01 -22.61 8.25
C GLU A 515 10.56 -22.81 7.78
N GLN A 516 9.90 -21.75 7.30
CA GLN A 516 8.51 -21.80 6.84
C GLN A 516 8.34 -22.13 5.35
N ASN A 517 9.45 -22.39 4.65
CA ASN A 517 9.49 -22.55 3.18
C ASN A 517 8.84 -21.40 2.42
N ILE A 518 8.90 -20.17 2.96
CA ILE A 518 8.34 -18.99 2.30
C ILE A 518 9.39 -18.51 1.28
N GLY A 519 9.22 -18.93 0.02
CA GLY A 519 10.19 -18.67 -1.04
C GLY A 519 10.19 -17.25 -1.63
N GLY A 520 11.20 -16.96 -2.45
CA GLY A 520 10.92 -16.68 -3.86
C GLY A 520 10.85 -15.25 -4.38
N ASP A 521 10.65 -14.23 -3.55
CA ASP A 521 10.87 -12.77 -3.82
C ASP A 521 10.46 -11.97 -2.55
N VAL A 522 10.74 -12.56 -1.39
CA VAL A 522 10.33 -12.11 -0.07
C VAL A 522 11.56 -12.02 0.82
N GLY A 523 11.70 -10.94 1.58
CA GLY A 523 12.80 -10.73 2.51
C GLY A 523 12.46 -9.78 3.67
N PRO A 524 13.39 -9.55 4.61
CA PRO A 524 13.12 -8.88 5.89
C PRO A 524 12.57 -7.44 5.79
N GLY A 525 12.88 -6.72 4.72
CA GLY A 525 12.33 -5.39 4.44
C GLY A 525 11.10 -5.39 3.52
N SER A 526 10.58 -6.55 3.16
CA SER A 526 9.46 -6.69 2.23
C SER A 526 8.11 -6.76 2.94
N MET A 527 7.02 -6.67 2.18
CA MET A 527 5.66 -6.53 2.75
C MET A 527 5.13 -7.83 3.39
N PRO A 528 5.29 -9.03 2.80
CA PRO A 528 4.72 -10.27 3.33
C PRO A 528 5.16 -10.60 4.77
N PRO A 529 6.46 -10.54 5.14
CA PRO A 529 6.90 -10.85 6.50
C PRO A 529 6.26 -9.91 7.51
N SER A 530 6.24 -8.62 7.22
CA SER A 530 5.63 -7.61 8.09
C SER A 530 4.13 -7.88 8.33
N ARG A 531 3.40 -8.37 7.33
CA ARG A 531 1.99 -8.75 7.48
C ARG A 531 1.79 -9.97 8.36
N ALA A 532 2.58 -11.03 8.14
CA ALA A 532 2.54 -12.24 8.96
C ALA A 532 2.91 -11.94 10.42
N GLN A 533 3.94 -11.12 10.61
CA GLN A 533 4.40 -10.65 11.91
C GLN A 533 3.33 -9.88 12.68
N ILE A 534 2.64 -8.94 12.02
CA ILE A 534 1.51 -8.22 12.64
C ILE A 534 0.42 -9.20 13.07
N LYS A 535 0.02 -10.16 12.22
CA LYS A 535 -1.03 -11.11 12.58
C LYS A 535 -0.64 -11.98 13.77
N CYS A 536 0.58 -12.52 13.79
CA CYS A 536 1.07 -13.33 14.91
C CYS A 536 1.14 -12.49 16.20
N TYR A 537 1.67 -11.26 16.12
CA TYR A 537 1.71 -10.33 17.24
C TYR A 537 0.31 -10.04 17.82
N LEU A 538 -0.68 -9.81 16.97
CA LEU A 538 -2.05 -9.54 17.39
C LEU A 538 -2.75 -10.79 17.96
N ALA A 539 -2.50 -11.97 17.39
CA ALA A 539 -3.02 -13.24 17.91
C ALA A 539 -2.55 -13.50 19.35
N LEU A 540 -1.26 -13.23 19.64
CA LEU A 540 -0.70 -13.32 20.99
C LEU A 540 -1.30 -12.29 21.98
N GLN A 541 -1.93 -11.23 21.48
CA GLN A 541 -2.68 -10.26 22.26
C GLN A 541 -4.17 -10.60 22.38
N GLY A 542 -4.59 -11.79 21.93
CA GLY A 542 -5.98 -12.23 21.96
C GLY A 542 -6.84 -11.72 20.80
N ILE A 543 -6.24 -11.08 19.79
CA ILE A 543 -6.94 -10.62 18.59
C ILE A 543 -6.69 -11.64 17.48
N LEU A 544 -7.55 -12.67 17.42
CA LEU A 544 -7.46 -13.71 16.39
C LEU A 544 -7.77 -13.15 15.00
N PRO A 545 -7.01 -13.57 13.96
CA PRO A 545 -7.24 -13.11 12.60
C PRO A 545 -8.56 -13.65 12.06
N LYS A 546 -9.27 -12.83 11.26
CA LYS A 546 -10.50 -13.26 10.56
C LYS A 546 -10.23 -14.14 9.34
N SER A 547 -8.97 -14.24 8.93
CA SER A 547 -8.51 -15.07 7.83
C SER A 547 -7.00 -15.27 7.89
N ILE A 548 -6.53 -16.39 7.36
CA ILE A 548 -5.11 -16.73 7.31
C ILE A 548 -4.66 -16.86 5.85
N ASN A 549 -3.52 -16.26 5.49
CA ASN A 549 -2.86 -16.46 4.21
C ASN A 549 -1.91 -17.65 4.34
N VAL A 550 -2.30 -18.80 3.82
CA VAL A 550 -1.53 -20.05 3.95
C VAL A 550 -0.25 -20.06 3.14
N ASN A 551 0.04 -19.05 2.32
CA ASN A 551 1.32 -18.92 1.62
C ASN A 551 2.33 -18.00 2.32
N MET A 552 1.95 -17.33 3.41
CA MET A 552 2.75 -16.29 4.06
C MET A 552 2.73 -16.38 5.59
N ASP A 553 1.59 -16.70 6.18
CA ASP A 553 1.45 -16.73 7.64
C ASP A 553 2.18 -17.96 8.20
N SER A 554 2.70 -17.82 9.43
CA SER A 554 3.39 -18.89 10.15
C SER A 554 2.51 -20.14 10.25
N HIS A 555 3.09 -21.32 10.03
CA HIS A 555 2.32 -22.55 10.14
C HIS A 555 1.71 -22.75 11.53
N HIS A 556 2.34 -22.23 12.59
CA HIS A 556 1.77 -22.22 13.94
C HIS A 556 0.47 -21.42 14.01
N LEU A 557 0.46 -20.21 13.45
CA LEU A 557 -0.76 -19.39 13.38
C LEU A 557 -1.82 -20.04 12.49
N VAL A 558 -1.43 -20.74 11.42
CA VAL A 558 -2.35 -21.54 10.59
C VAL A 558 -2.99 -22.65 11.43
N ILE A 559 -2.20 -23.39 12.22
CA ILE A 559 -2.70 -24.45 13.12
C ILE A 559 -3.69 -23.88 14.12
N GLU A 560 -3.32 -22.81 14.83
CA GLU A 560 -4.18 -22.16 15.83
C GLU A 560 -5.50 -21.68 15.22
N TYR A 561 -5.44 -21.04 14.05
CA TYR A 561 -6.62 -20.58 13.33
C TYR A 561 -7.53 -21.76 12.94
N LEU A 562 -6.98 -22.84 12.39
CA LEU A 562 -7.76 -24.01 12.00
C LEU A 562 -8.40 -24.71 13.21
N LEU A 563 -7.66 -24.85 14.31
CA LEU A 563 -8.15 -25.41 15.57
C LEU A 563 -9.31 -24.57 16.14
N TYR A 564 -9.16 -23.25 16.17
CA TYR A 564 -10.18 -22.34 16.70
C TYR A 564 -11.54 -22.49 15.99
N TYR A 565 -11.52 -22.75 14.67
CA TYR A 565 -12.73 -22.97 13.87
C TYR A 565 -13.15 -24.45 13.75
N GLY A 566 -12.63 -25.33 14.61
CA GLY A 566 -13.16 -26.68 14.80
C GLY A 566 -12.55 -27.77 13.91
N ALA A 567 -11.43 -27.52 13.22
CA ALA A 567 -10.74 -28.57 12.49
C ALA A 567 -10.04 -29.56 13.44
N LYS A 568 -10.04 -30.85 13.07
CA LYS A 568 -9.41 -31.92 13.85
C LYS A 568 -7.89 -31.84 13.77
N GLU A 569 -7.21 -32.02 14.89
CA GLU A 569 -5.75 -31.93 14.99
C GLU A 569 -5.01 -32.87 14.00
N THR A 570 -5.53 -34.08 13.78
CA THR A 570 -4.96 -35.04 12.82
C THR A 570 -5.03 -34.54 11.38
N ALA A 571 -6.15 -33.94 10.98
CA ALA A 571 -6.31 -33.34 9.66
C ALA A 571 -5.41 -32.12 9.48
N ILE A 572 -5.29 -31.29 10.52
CA ILE A 572 -4.44 -30.09 10.53
C ILE A 572 -2.97 -30.48 10.35
N LYS A 573 -2.47 -31.46 11.12
CA LYS A 573 -1.08 -31.92 11.02
C LYS A 573 -0.75 -32.36 9.59
N GLY A 574 -1.59 -33.20 9.00
CA GLY A 574 -1.42 -33.63 7.61
C GLY A 574 -1.46 -32.48 6.61
N PHE A 575 -2.45 -31.58 6.74
CA PHE A 575 -2.59 -30.41 5.88
C PHE A 575 -1.36 -29.49 5.93
N VAL A 576 -0.84 -29.21 7.13
CA VAL A 576 0.30 -28.30 7.31
C VAL A 576 1.59 -28.90 6.74
N THR A 577 1.83 -30.20 6.93
CA THR A 577 2.98 -30.88 6.32
C THR A 577 2.96 -30.76 4.80
N ASP A 578 1.83 -31.08 4.17
CA ASP A 578 1.68 -30.99 2.72
C ASP A 578 1.70 -29.53 2.21
N LEU A 579 1.18 -28.59 2.99
CA LEU A 579 1.24 -27.16 2.68
C LEU A 579 2.70 -26.67 2.65
N LEU A 580 3.51 -27.03 3.64
CA LEU A 580 4.92 -26.64 3.70
C LEU A 580 5.70 -27.23 2.51
N ALA A 581 5.43 -28.47 2.12
CA ALA A 581 6.01 -29.07 0.92
C ALA A 581 5.54 -28.37 -0.36
N ALA A 582 4.27 -27.97 -0.44
CA ALA A 582 3.74 -27.22 -1.59
C ALA A 582 4.34 -25.82 -1.70
N ARG A 583 4.73 -25.19 -0.58
CA ARG A 583 5.41 -23.89 -0.59
C ARG A 583 6.81 -23.95 -1.19
N GLU A 584 7.55 -25.05 -1.01
CA GLU A 584 8.90 -25.22 -1.58
C GLU A 584 8.89 -25.22 -3.12
N GLN A 585 7.81 -25.68 -3.73
CA GLN A 585 7.72 -25.89 -5.18
C GLN A 585 7.56 -24.60 -5.99
N SER A 586 7.34 -23.46 -5.34
CA SER A 586 6.95 -22.21 -6.01
C SER A 586 7.39 -20.97 -5.23
N THR A 587 7.86 -19.95 -5.95
CA THR A 587 8.23 -18.66 -5.36
C THR A 587 7.06 -17.86 -4.80
N SER A 588 5.84 -18.26 -5.12
CA SER A 588 4.59 -17.64 -4.65
C SER A 588 3.86 -18.54 -3.65
N GLY A 589 4.46 -19.63 -3.20
CA GLY A 589 3.80 -20.65 -2.38
C GLY A 589 2.84 -21.53 -3.18
N ALA A 590 1.93 -22.22 -2.48
CA ALA A 590 0.98 -23.16 -3.05
C ALA A 590 -0.03 -22.44 -3.98
N SER A 591 -0.25 -23.03 -5.17
CA SER A 591 -1.24 -22.51 -6.12
C SER A 591 -2.67 -22.71 -5.61
N TYR A 592 -3.62 -21.92 -6.13
CA TYR A 592 -5.02 -22.03 -5.74
C TYR A 592 -5.59 -23.45 -5.96
N SER A 593 -5.28 -24.08 -7.10
CA SER A 593 -5.73 -25.44 -7.39
C SER A 593 -5.09 -26.48 -6.47
N MET A 594 -3.82 -26.29 -6.09
CA MET A 594 -3.16 -27.14 -5.10
C MET A 594 -3.84 -27.00 -3.74
N LEU A 595 -4.09 -25.77 -3.29
CA LEU A 595 -4.75 -25.50 -2.01
C LEU A 595 -6.15 -26.12 -1.93
N LEU A 596 -6.95 -26.03 -3.00
CA LEU A 596 -8.26 -26.69 -3.04
C LEU A 596 -8.14 -28.21 -2.88
N LYS A 597 -7.17 -28.83 -3.57
CA LYS A 597 -6.90 -30.28 -3.43
C LYS A 597 -6.47 -30.65 -2.02
N LEU A 598 -5.62 -29.83 -1.38
CA LEU A 598 -5.20 -30.07 0.01
C LEU A 598 -6.38 -29.94 0.98
N LEU A 599 -7.22 -28.92 0.82
CA LEU A 599 -8.41 -28.76 1.67
C LEU A 599 -9.37 -29.95 1.54
N GLU A 600 -9.59 -30.45 0.33
CA GLU A 600 -10.42 -31.63 0.08
C GLU A 600 -9.78 -32.90 0.65
N LYS A 601 -8.48 -33.13 0.41
CA LYS A 601 -7.73 -34.28 0.92
C LYS A 601 -7.84 -34.45 2.43
N TYR A 602 -7.86 -33.34 3.18
CA TYR A 602 -7.92 -33.33 4.64
C TYR A 602 -9.31 -32.99 5.20
N GLY A 603 -10.36 -32.93 4.37
CA GLY A 603 -11.73 -32.63 4.80
C GLY A 603 -11.92 -31.22 5.38
N LEU A 604 -10.99 -30.30 5.14
CA LEU A 604 -11.04 -28.92 5.63
C LEU A 604 -11.92 -28.03 4.77
N ASN A 605 -12.21 -28.45 3.53
CA ASN A 605 -13.14 -27.77 2.63
C ASN A 605 -14.57 -27.68 3.16
N GLU A 606 -14.95 -28.49 4.16
CA GLU A 606 -16.25 -28.39 4.83
C GLU A 606 -16.34 -27.13 5.70
N LEU A 607 -15.28 -26.84 6.46
CA LEU A 607 -15.21 -25.75 7.43
C LEU A 607 -14.68 -24.44 6.84
N PHE A 608 -13.83 -24.51 5.82
CA PHE A 608 -13.14 -23.36 5.26
C PHE A 608 -13.44 -23.20 3.77
N LYS A 609 -13.39 -21.94 3.33
CA LYS A 609 -13.42 -21.56 1.91
C LYS A 609 -12.17 -20.75 1.58
N THR A 610 -11.68 -20.90 0.36
CA THR A 610 -10.59 -20.08 -0.16
C THR A 610 -11.14 -18.72 -0.63
N HIS A 611 -10.40 -17.64 -0.34
CA HIS A 611 -10.58 -16.33 -0.96
C HIS A 611 -9.28 -15.94 -1.65
N GLY A 612 -9.39 -15.38 -2.86
CA GLY A 612 -8.22 -15.09 -3.68
C GLY A 612 -7.38 -16.36 -3.90
N HIS A 613 -6.06 -16.21 -3.93
CA HIS A 613 -5.15 -17.32 -4.24
C HIS A 613 -4.54 -18.03 -3.03
N GLY A 614 -4.72 -17.50 -1.81
CA GLY A 614 -3.99 -18.02 -0.64
C GLY A 614 -4.68 -17.86 0.70
N PHE A 615 -5.89 -17.27 0.75
CA PHE A 615 -6.55 -17.04 2.04
C PHE A 615 -7.55 -18.12 2.38
N LEU A 616 -7.49 -18.64 3.60
CA LEU A 616 -8.56 -19.42 4.21
C LEU A 616 -9.43 -18.52 5.07
N VAL A 617 -10.74 -18.64 4.86
CA VAL A 617 -11.78 -17.98 5.65
C VAL A 617 -12.71 -19.08 6.16
N ALA A 618 -13.05 -19.05 7.45
CA ALA A 618 -14.06 -19.96 7.97
C ALA A 618 -15.37 -19.72 7.22
N LYS A 619 -16.07 -20.80 6.85
CA LYS A 619 -17.43 -20.67 6.36
C LYS A 619 -18.29 -20.19 7.53
N GLU A 620 -19.25 -19.33 7.24
CA GLU A 620 -20.26 -19.00 8.24
C GLU A 620 -20.94 -20.32 8.62
N ILE A 621 -20.68 -20.77 9.84
CA ILE A 621 -21.50 -21.81 10.46
C ILE A 621 -22.87 -21.16 10.56
N LYS A 622 -23.81 -21.58 9.70
CA LYS A 622 -25.21 -21.49 10.09
C LYS A 622 -25.28 -22.34 11.34
N LEU A 623 -25.24 -21.69 12.50
CA LEU A 623 -25.69 -22.28 13.74
C LEU A 623 -27.17 -22.57 13.52
N GLU A 624 -27.47 -23.74 12.93
CA GLU A 624 -28.63 -24.47 13.39
C GLU A 624 -28.40 -24.58 14.89
N LEU A 625 -29.26 -23.89 15.64
CA LEU A 625 -29.29 -23.91 17.09
C LEU A 625 -29.20 -25.37 17.52
N LEU A 626 -28.01 -25.80 17.92
CA LEU A 626 -27.86 -27.00 18.71
C LEU A 626 -28.71 -26.76 19.95
N ASP A 627 -29.68 -27.64 20.16
CA ASP A 627 -30.54 -27.63 21.34
C ASP A 627 -29.68 -27.40 22.60
N PRO A 628 -30.12 -26.52 23.52
CA PRO A 628 -29.33 -26.15 24.67
C PRO A 628 -29.03 -27.41 25.49
N LEU A 629 -27.75 -27.80 25.53
CA LEU A 629 -27.22 -28.77 26.48
C LEU A 629 -27.57 -28.31 27.90
N GLU A 630 -28.17 -29.22 28.65
CA GLU A 630 -28.60 -29.05 30.03
C GLU A 630 -27.53 -28.42 30.92
N GLU A 631 -27.96 -27.47 31.74
CA GLU A 631 -27.16 -26.74 32.71
C GLU A 631 -26.54 -27.70 33.75
N LEU A 632 -25.22 -27.62 33.93
CA LEU A 632 -24.54 -27.99 35.17
C LEU A 632 -24.12 -26.72 35.94
N PRO A 633 -24.06 -26.78 37.28
CA PRO A 633 -24.44 -25.67 38.14
C PRO A 633 -23.35 -24.60 38.25
N ARG A 634 -23.74 -23.35 38.02
CA ARG A 634 -22.94 -22.17 38.35
C ARG A 634 -22.95 -21.96 39.86
N PHE A 635 -21.79 -22.10 40.50
CA PHE A 635 -21.55 -21.50 41.80
C PHE A 635 -21.49 -19.98 41.64
N SER A 636 -22.57 -19.31 42.03
CA SER A 636 -22.59 -17.88 42.29
C SER A 636 -21.99 -17.59 43.65
N LEU A 637 -21.16 -16.55 43.75
CA LEU A 637 -21.16 -15.71 44.95
C LEU A 637 -21.27 -14.24 44.53
N PHE A 638 -22.54 -13.82 44.48
CA PHE A 638 -23.12 -12.50 44.72
C PHE A 638 -22.44 -11.28 44.02
N SER A 639 -23.04 -10.67 42.99
CA SER A 639 -24.32 -9.92 42.95
C SER A 639 -24.26 -8.62 43.78
N ARG A 640 -24.77 -7.47 43.35
CA ARG A 640 -26.17 -7.23 42.95
C ARG A 640 -26.33 -5.84 42.31
N GLN A 641 -27.12 -5.82 41.23
CA GLN A 641 -28.27 -4.93 40.95
C GLN A 641 -28.10 -3.40 41.04
N LYS A 642 -28.62 -2.69 40.03
CA LYS A 642 -30.01 -2.14 40.02
C LYS A 642 -30.30 -1.47 38.65
N HIS A 643 -31.29 -2.01 37.92
CA HIS A 643 -32.60 -1.40 37.59
C HIS A 643 -32.60 -0.28 36.53
N THR A 644 -33.17 -0.62 35.36
CA THR A 644 -33.96 0.25 34.47
C THR A 644 -35.28 0.66 35.17
N PRO A 645 -35.88 1.83 34.89
CA PRO A 645 -36.99 1.85 33.90
C PRO A 645 -37.29 3.20 33.17
N ASP A 646 -37.86 3.04 31.97
CA ASP A 646 -39.02 3.73 31.39
C ASP A 646 -39.04 5.16 30.80
N SER A 647 -39.82 5.16 29.69
CA SER A 647 -40.67 6.20 29.08
C SER A 647 -40.00 7.14 28.07
N SER A 648 -40.24 6.94 26.76
CA SER A 648 -41.41 7.41 25.97
C SER A 648 -40.94 8.56 25.05
N ILE A 649 -41.31 8.81 23.79
CA ILE A 649 -42.27 8.31 22.80
C ILE A 649 -41.73 8.79 21.43
N PHE A 650 -42.01 8.04 20.36
CA PHE A 650 -41.88 8.49 18.96
C PHE A 650 -42.89 9.61 18.64
N LEU A 651 -42.46 10.70 18.00
CA LEU A 651 -43.32 11.43 17.05
C LEU A 651 -42.49 11.99 15.88
N SER A 652 -42.84 11.54 14.68
CA SER A 652 -42.51 12.18 13.40
C SER A 652 -43.40 13.40 13.19
N SER A 653 -42.86 14.53 12.72
CA SER A 653 -43.47 15.39 11.68
C SER A 653 -42.62 16.64 11.41
N VAL A 654 -42.93 17.29 10.28
CA VAL A 654 -42.10 18.14 9.43
C VAL A 654 -42.21 19.65 9.78
N GLU A 655 -41.10 20.38 9.58
CA GLU A 655 -40.86 21.84 9.39
C GLU A 655 -41.69 22.93 10.10
N LYS A 656 -41.00 23.92 10.72
CA LYS A 656 -41.01 25.35 10.29
C LYS A 656 -40.02 26.24 11.06
N GLU A 657 -39.65 27.33 10.39
CA GLU A 657 -38.73 28.41 10.76
C GLU A 657 -39.12 29.27 11.99
N ASN A 658 -38.10 30.02 12.44
CA ASN A 658 -38.09 31.35 13.07
C ASN A 658 -37.94 31.49 14.60
N ASN A 659 -36.80 32.13 14.91
CA ASN A 659 -36.58 33.30 15.77
C ASN A 659 -36.61 33.23 17.32
N GLU A 660 -35.62 33.96 17.83
CA GLU A 660 -35.53 34.72 19.07
C GLU A 660 -35.05 34.05 20.38
N THR A 661 -33.80 34.43 20.71
CA THR A 661 -33.31 35.11 21.92
C THR A 661 -33.71 34.71 23.34
N LEU A 662 -32.64 34.79 24.17
CA LEU A 662 -32.53 35.31 25.54
C LEU A 662 -32.44 34.32 26.71
N ALA A 663 -31.31 34.50 27.40
CA ALA A 663 -31.15 34.49 28.86
C ALA A 663 -31.28 33.11 29.55
N SER A 664 -30.56 32.77 30.59
CA SER A 664 -29.44 33.32 31.37
C SER A 664 -29.33 32.36 32.56
N ASN A 665 -28.20 32.41 33.26
CA ASN A 665 -28.09 32.08 34.68
C ASN A 665 -28.12 30.60 35.06
N ASP A 666 -27.42 30.18 36.09
CA ASP A 666 -26.23 30.66 36.79
C ASP A 666 -25.96 29.55 37.81
N LYS A 667 -24.70 29.37 38.12
CA LYS A 667 -24.19 29.08 39.47
C LYS A 667 -24.58 27.80 40.23
N ASN A 668 -23.46 27.19 40.61
CA ASN A 668 -23.01 26.87 41.97
C ASN A 668 -23.16 25.41 42.39
N LEU A 669 -22.29 24.81 43.20
CA LEU A 669 -20.95 25.05 43.78
C LEU A 669 -21.01 24.20 45.06
N LEU A 670 -19.85 23.70 45.52
CA LEU A 670 -19.58 23.27 46.91
C LEU A 670 -20.12 21.87 47.29
N TYR A 671 -19.41 20.99 48.00
CA TYR A 671 -18.05 20.98 48.55
C TYR A 671 -17.82 19.58 49.19
N LYS A 672 -16.53 19.17 49.29
CA LYS A 672 -15.85 18.51 50.44
C LYS A 672 -16.56 17.32 51.13
N LYS A 673 -15.91 16.20 51.50
CA LYS A 673 -14.54 16.00 52.00
C LYS A 673 -14.34 14.48 52.25
N SER A 674 -13.13 13.99 51.93
CA SER A 674 -12.25 13.11 52.75
C SER A 674 -12.82 11.94 53.58
N VAL A 675 -12.36 10.70 53.32
CA VAL A 675 -11.72 9.74 54.28
C VAL A 675 -10.87 8.72 53.47
N LYS A 676 -9.55 8.90 53.33
CA LYS A 676 -8.43 8.10 53.90
C LYS A 676 -8.68 6.63 54.33
N SER A 677 -7.94 5.74 53.63
CA SER A 677 -7.00 4.71 54.13
C SER A 677 -7.40 3.24 54.28
N LEU A 678 -6.49 2.40 53.74
CA LEU A 678 -6.09 1.02 54.09
C LEU A 678 -7.11 -0.07 53.74
N VAL A 679 -6.80 -1.11 52.95
CA VAL A 679 -5.59 -1.96 52.81
C VAL A 679 -5.37 -2.32 51.34
#